data_AF-A0A9P9D581-F1
#
_entry.id   AF-A0A9P9D581-F1
#
_cell.length_a   1.000
_cell.length_b   1.000
_cell.length_c   1.000
_cell.angle_alpha   90.00
_cell.angle_beta   90.00
_cell.angle_gamma   90.00
#
_symmetry.space_group_name_H-M   'P 1'
#
loop_
_entity.id
_entity.type
_entity.pdbx_description
1 polymer ?
#
loop_
_entity_poly.entity_id
_entity_poly.type
_entity_poly.pdbx_seq_one_letter_code
_entity_poly.pdbx_strand_id
1 'polypeptide(L)'
;MSTAPTTQGGSAPHRFDPNFTDAVINAIGPKTDPRLKVVMSSLIRHLHDFTREVELTVDEWMAGVQFINLIGQTTTPTRNEAHRMSDVLGLESLVDEIAHKHVNESGEEPTSSSILGPFWSPNAPFRELGGSIIQDPNPDGQITLMHGIITDLDTKKPIPGAVIDIWQASANGRYDFQDPENQTPNNLRGKFRCNEKGEYWFYCYKPTAYSLPTDGAAGALFTALDRHPMRPAHIHLMMTAEGYKPVTTQIYPRDDPYVSNDTVFAVKDDLLIDFTPSDDSKAKLDLVYNVRLAPREGKTAPLEGTSPPPFYPIPNLRFRLHRARFTTATTTSMRVPYAPKEPPTPEAAPVYERIASRRAPRPLIPLDLALLHNPSVADGWNSFIGAIRTKTSVSDHIKELAISRVAVLNHAVHEWNIHAALALKTGISKEGLETAYSATTIRKGDQVRGKEEGGLTPELWAVLAYTDQMTVGVEVDEGVTERLKGFLDERQIVELTATIAAYNCPRPLCLNARRHASTKHPKGFVPPTQSDLDELRERVQEFTRREIPEDLAQKTDLDNAFPNDMWKKFGEAGFLGITADEDYGGLAMGYQAHCVVMEEISRASGSIGLSYAAHSQLCVNQLMLNGSPEQKEKYLPGLISGENIGALAMSEHSAGSDVVSMKMTAKEVDGGYLLNGTKMWITNGPDAHTIIVYAKTDPHGASKGITAFIVPTSSKGFSCAKKLDKFGMRGSNTGELVFEDVFVPRENILGSVNKGVRVLMEGLDLERLVLSAGPLGLMQASLDAVLPYVHTRKQFGQPIAHNQLVQGKLADMYTKFRASQAFTYNVARAVDESHASPDIKTQDCAGAILYAAERATENALDAIQLMGGMGYVNEVPVGRIMRDAKLYEIGAGTSEVRRMVIGRAFNKEFGEGR
;
A
#
# COMPACT_ATOMS: atom_id res chain seq x y z
N MET A 1 37.24 28.14 -3.57
CA MET A 1 36.78 29.36 -2.86
C MET A 1 35.49 29.83 -3.51
N SER A 2 34.37 29.69 -2.80
CA SER A 2 33.27 30.65 -2.79
C SER A 2 32.71 30.57 -1.37
N THR A 3 32.71 31.71 -0.73
CA THR A 3 32.76 31.96 0.72
C THR A 3 31.47 31.62 1.45
N ALA A 4 31.60 31.24 2.72
CA ALA A 4 30.50 31.24 3.69
C ALA A 4 29.88 32.65 3.77
N PRO A 5 28.56 32.81 3.95
CA PRO A 5 27.97 34.13 4.08
C PRO A 5 28.34 34.72 5.45
N THR A 6 29.05 35.84 5.41
CA THR A 6 29.22 36.77 6.54
C THR A 6 27.87 37.37 6.91
N THR A 7 27.46 37.17 8.17
CA THR A 7 26.33 37.86 8.79
C THR A 7 26.78 39.22 9.33
N GLN A 8 26.36 40.30 8.67
CA GLN A 8 26.22 41.66 9.22
C GLN A 8 24.92 42.22 8.62
N GLY A 9 23.98 42.84 9.32
CA GLY A 9 23.79 43.18 10.72
C GLY A 9 22.48 44.01 10.80
N GLY A 10 21.82 44.02 11.95
CA GLY A 10 20.89 45.10 12.34
C GLY A 10 19.40 44.92 12.04
N SER A 11 18.70 44.15 12.86
CA SER A 11 17.43 44.55 13.48
C SER A 11 17.24 43.71 14.76
N ALA A 12 16.44 44.18 15.72
CA ALA A 12 16.37 43.73 17.12
C ALA A 12 16.50 42.20 17.36
N PRO A 13 17.05 41.75 18.50
CA PRO A 13 17.15 40.32 18.80
C PRO A 13 15.74 39.72 18.86
N HIS A 14 15.33 39.05 17.79
CA HIS A 14 14.12 38.23 17.81
C HIS A 14 14.25 37.24 18.97
N ARG A 15 13.19 37.08 19.77
CA ARG A 15 13.13 36.14 20.90
C ARG A 15 13.48 34.69 20.52
N PHE A 16 13.36 34.36 19.24
CA PHE A 16 13.57 33.05 18.64
C PHE A 16 14.57 33.14 17.47
N ASP A 17 15.22 32.03 17.10
CA ASP A 17 16.21 32.02 16.01
C ASP A 17 15.64 32.59 14.70
N PRO A 18 16.16 33.74 14.22
CA PRO A 18 15.64 34.36 13.00
C PRO A 18 15.97 33.53 11.74
N ASN A 19 17.00 32.67 11.78
CA ASN A 19 17.50 31.94 10.61
C ASN A 19 16.84 30.57 10.40
N PHE A 20 16.09 30.07 11.39
CA PHE A 20 15.50 28.73 11.33
C PHE A 20 14.60 28.53 10.10
N THR A 21 13.75 29.52 9.80
CA THR A 21 12.85 29.47 8.63
C THR A 21 13.62 29.38 7.32
N ASP A 22 14.67 30.18 7.16
CA ASP A 22 15.48 30.16 5.94
C ASP A 22 16.28 28.85 5.81
N ALA A 23 16.74 28.26 6.91
CA ALA A 23 17.38 26.95 6.90
C ALA A 23 16.44 25.85 6.35
N VAL A 24 15.17 25.85 6.76
CA VAL A 24 14.16 24.90 6.27
C VAL A 24 13.84 25.12 4.79
N ILE A 25 13.68 26.38 4.36
CA ILE A 25 13.44 26.71 2.95
C ILE A 25 14.63 26.32 2.07
N ASN A 26 15.86 26.51 2.55
CA ASN A 26 17.08 26.13 1.84
C ASN A 26 17.28 24.62 1.72
N ALA A 27 16.59 23.81 2.52
CA ALA A 27 16.58 22.35 2.40
C ALA A 27 15.72 21.83 1.23
N ILE A 28 14.93 22.70 0.56
CA ILE A 28 14.15 22.30 -0.62
C ILE A 28 15.11 21.87 -1.74
N GLY A 29 15.03 20.60 -2.11
CA GLY A 29 15.94 19.98 -3.07
C GLY A 29 15.93 20.63 -4.46
N PRO A 30 17.02 20.47 -5.22
CA PRO A 30 17.20 21.16 -6.51
C PRO A 30 16.28 20.64 -7.64
N LYS A 31 15.57 19.54 -7.42
CA LYS A 31 14.65 18.93 -8.40
C LYS A 31 13.19 19.40 -8.27
N THR A 32 12.89 20.27 -7.29
CA THR A 32 11.54 20.77 -7.06
C THR A 32 11.14 21.73 -8.18
N ASP A 33 9.91 21.57 -8.69
CA ASP A 33 9.32 22.48 -9.68
C ASP A 33 9.42 23.96 -9.22
N PRO A 34 9.77 24.93 -10.09
CA PRO A 34 9.94 26.32 -9.69
C PRO A 34 8.72 26.95 -9.03
N ARG A 35 7.51 26.69 -9.54
CA ARG A 35 6.28 27.22 -8.93
C ARG A 35 6.02 26.57 -7.59
N LEU A 36 6.21 25.25 -7.50
CA LEU A 36 6.11 24.53 -6.24
C LEU A 36 7.11 25.05 -5.20
N LYS A 37 8.35 25.36 -5.61
CA LYS A 37 9.36 25.95 -4.73
C LYS A 37 8.91 27.30 -4.19
N VAL A 38 8.34 28.17 -5.02
CA VAL A 38 7.77 29.46 -4.56
C VAL A 38 6.63 29.24 -3.58
N VAL A 39 5.66 28.37 -3.91
CA VAL A 39 4.50 28.08 -3.06
C VAL A 39 4.93 27.51 -1.71
N MET A 40 5.78 26.48 -1.70
CA MET A 40 6.24 25.84 -0.48
C MET A 40 7.12 26.75 0.37
N SER A 41 7.99 27.56 -0.25
CA SER A 41 8.79 28.54 0.49
C SER A 41 7.91 29.59 1.17
N SER A 42 6.85 30.04 0.49
CA SER A 42 5.87 30.99 1.05
C SER A 42 5.09 30.34 2.19
N LEU A 43 4.59 29.12 2.00
CA LEU A 43 3.84 28.37 3.02
C LEU A 43 4.68 28.15 4.29
N ILE A 44 5.91 27.65 4.14
CA ILE A 44 6.82 27.42 5.28
C ILE A 44 7.06 28.72 6.04
N ARG A 45 7.28 29.82 5.33
CA ARG A 45 7.50 31.13 5.94
C ARG A 45 6.28 31.59 6.74
N HIS A 46 5.10 31.62 6.12
CA HIS A 46 3.87 32.03 6.81
C HIS A 46 3.50 31.12 7.97
N LEU A 47 3.72 29.81 7.85
CA LEU A 47 3.47 28.88 8.94
C LEU A 47 4.40 29.14 10.12
N HIS A 48 5.71 29.29 9.88
CA HIS A 48 6.67 29.60 10.93
C HIS A 48 6.42 30.98 11.55
N ASP A 49 6.03 31.97 10.73
CA ASP A 49 5.69 33.31 11.21
C ASP A 49 4.43 33.27 12.08
N PHE A 50 3.39 32.55 11.66
CA PHE A 50 2.19 32.31 12.48
C PHE A 50 2.55 31.64 13.81
N THR A 51 3.35 30.55 13.78
CA THR A 51 3.80 29.86 14.99
C THR A 51 4.54 30.80 15.95
N ARG A 52 5.37 31.71 15.41
CA ARG A 52 6.08 32.73 16.20
C ARG A 52 5.14 33.83 16.71
N GLU A 53 4.20 34.27 15.88
CA GLU A 53 3.24 35.33 16.18
C GLU A 53 2.34 34.96 17.36
N VAL A 54 1.81 33.73 17.36
CA VAL A 54 0.92 33.24 18.43
C VAL A 54 1.69 32.60 19.59
N GLU A 55 3.03 32.54 19.49
CA GLU A 55 3.90 31.79 20.41
C GLU A 55 3.39 30.37 20.69
N LEU A 56 3.04 29.65 19.62
CA LEU A 56 2.31 28.38 19.68
C LEU A 56 2.94 27.41 20.68
N THR A 57 2.16 27.02 21.68
CA THR A 57 2.63 26.07 22.70
C THR A 57 2.63 24.64 22.17
N VAL A 58 3.34 23.75 22.87
CA VAL A 58 3.36 22.32 22.53
C VAL A 58 1.96 21.70 22.63
N ASP A 59 1.16 22.11 23.62
CA ASP A 59 -0.20 21.59 23.80
C ASP A 59 -1.14 22.06 22.68
N GLU A 60 -1.07 23.33 22.27
CA GLU A 60 -1.83 23.86 21.13
C GLU A 60 -1.37 23.22 19.81
N TRP A 61 -0.07 22.98 19.64
CA TRP A 61 0.46 22.22 18.51
C TRP A 61 -0.12 20.80 18.46
N MET A 62 -0.11 20.08 19.59
CA MET A 62 -0.64 18.73 19.66
C MET A 62 -2.16 18.70 19.43
N ALA A 63 -2.91 19.69 19.92
CA ALA A 63 -4.32 19.86 19.61
C ALA A 63 -4.54 20.09 18.11
N GLY A 64 -3.69 20.91 17.46
CA GLY A 64 -3.68 21.11 16.01
C GLY A 64 -3.39 19.82 15.23
N VAL A 65 -2.43 19.01 15.67
CA VAL A 65 -2.12 17.70 15.07
C VAL A 65 -3.30 16.74 15.19
N GLN A 66 -3.93 16.67 16.36
CA GLN A 66 -5.14 15.87 16.56
C GLN A 66 -6.29 16.34 15.66
N PHE A 67 -6.45 17.65 15.51
CA PHE A 67 -7.45 18.23 14.61
C PHE A 67 -7.17 17.88 13.14
N ILE A 68 -5.92 17.94 12.68
CA ILE A 68 -5.53 17.48 11.32
C ILE A 68 -5.82 15.99 11.13
N ASN A 69 -5.53 15.16 12.14
CA ASN A 69 -5.86 13.73 12.09
C ASN A 69 -7.37 13.50 12.00
N LEU A 70 -8.18 14.29 12.72
CA LEU A 70 -9.64 14.23 12.66
C LEU A 70 -10.15 14.51 11.24
N ILE A 71 -9.56 15.47 10.51
CA ILE A 71 -9.89 15.73 9.10
C ILE A 71 -9.69 14.46 8.26
N GLY A 72 -8.56 13.76 8.45
CA GLY A 72 -8.28 12.49 7.75
C GLY A 72 -9.25 11.36 8.13
N GLN A 73 -9.57 11.23 9.42
CA GLN A 73 -10.48 10.18 9.93
C GLN A 73 -11.93 10.38 9.52
N THR A 74 -12.36 11.64 9.37
CA THR A 74 -13.75 12.01 9.00
C THR A 74 -13.94 12.11 7.48
N THR A 75 -12.86 12.09 6.71
CA THR A 75 -12.90 12.06 5.25
C THR A 75 -13.29 10.67 4.73
N THR A 76 -14.28 10.63 3.85
CA THR A 76 -14.72 9.43 3.14
C THR A 76 -14.69 9.69 1.61
N PRO A 77 -14.85 8.66 0.76
CA PRO A 77 -14.91 8.87 -0.69
C PRO A 77 -16.00 9.85 -1.16
N THR A 78 -17.06 10.03 -0.38
CA THR A 78 -18.19 10.93 -0.68
C THR A 78 -18.19 12.20 0.17
N ARG A 79 -17.22 12.35 1.10
CA ARG A 79 -17.11 13.47 2.04
C ARG A 79 -15.65 13.86 2.21
N ASN A 80 -15.23 14.96 1.60
CA ASN A 80 -13.87 15.47 1.77
C ASN A 80 -13.85 16.56 2.84
N GLU A 81 -13.40 16.22 4.05
CA GLU A 81 -13.35 17.18 5.16
C GLU A 81 -12.21 18.20 4.97
N ALA A 82 -11.13 17.86 4.27
CA ALA A 82 -10.08 18.84 3.98
C ALA A 82 -10.58 19.96 3.05
N HIS A 83 -11.41 19.64 2.05
CA HIS A 83 -12.04 20.64 1.19
C HIS A 83 -12.99 21.53 2.01
N ARG A 84 -13.85 20.94 2.84
CA ARG A 84 -14.76 21.73 3.71
C ARG A 84 -14.01 22.64 4.68
N MET A 85 -12.90 22.17 5.22
CA MET A 85 -12.05 23.01 6.09
C MET A 85 -11.49 24.22 5.35
N SER A 86 -11.15 24.07 4.07
CA SER A 86 -10.75 25.20 3.21
C SER A 86 -11.90 26.21 3.07
N ASP A 87 -13.13 25.74 2.91
CA ASP A 87 -14.32 26.60 2.80
C ASP A 87 -14.58 27.37 4.10
N VAL A 88 -14.58 26.67 5.25
CA VAL A 88 -14.85 27.27 6.58
C VAL A 88 -13.77 28.26 7.01
N LEU A 89 -12.55 28.11 6.51
CA LEU A 89 -11.45 29.06 6.75
C LEU A 89 -11.39 30.18 5.69
N GLY A 90 -12.27 30.18 4.69
CA GLY A 90 -12.33 31.18 3.63
C GLY A 90 -11.22 31.08 2.58
N LEU A 91 -10.43 30.00 2.60
CA LEU A 91 -9.32 29.80 1.67
C LEU A 91 -9.83 29.55 0.24
N GLU A 92 -10.92 28.80 0.09
CA GLU A 92 -11.56 28.56 -1.21
C GLU A 92 -11.95 29.89 -1.87
N SER A 93 -12.70 30.72 -1.16
CA SER A 93 -13.22 31.97 -1.70
C SER A 93 -12.12 32.98 -2.00
N LEU A 94 -11.05 32.99 -1.20
CA LEU A 94 -9.85 33.78 -1.49
C LEU A 94 -9.10 33.28 -2.74
N VAL A 95 -8.95 31.97 -2.90
CA VAL A 95 -8.33 31.38 -4.11
C VAL A 95 -9.16 31.70 -5.35
N ASP A 96 -10.48 31.64 -5.25
CA ASP A 96 -11.39 32.05 -6.31
C ASP A 96 -11.21 33.54 -6.66
N GLU A 97 -11.18 34.42 -5.66
CA GLU A 97 -10.94 35.86 -5.86
C GLU A 97 -9.61 36.08 -6.58
N ILE A 98 -8.52 35.45 -6.14
CA ILE A 98 -7.21 35.58 -6.79
C ILE A 98 -7.22 35.08 -8.23
N ALA A 99 -7.93 33.98 -8.50
CA ALA A 99 -7.97 33.35 -9.81
C ALA A 99 -8.86 34.11 -10.82
N HIS A 100 -9.89 34.81 -10.34
CA HIS A 100 -10.95 35.37 -11.18
C HIS A 100 -11.15 36.88 -11.06
N LYS A 101 -10.37 37.60 -10.23
CA LYS A 101 -10.35 39.06 -10.20
C LYS A 101 -9.87 39.62 -11.54
N HIS A 102 -10.82 40.05 -12.34
CA HIS A 102 -10.61 40.54 -13.70
C HIS A 102 -11.22 41.93 -13.82
N VAL A 103 -10.38 42.92 -14.07
CA VAL A 103 -10.81 44.29 -14.33
C VAL A 103 -10.39 44.61 -15.75
N ASN A 104 -11.34 44.91 -16.64
CA ASN A 104 -11.00 45.35 -18.00
C ASN A 104 -10.42 46.78 -17.98
N GLU A 105 -9.87 47.27 -19.10
CA GLU A 105 -9.23 48.61 -19.17
C GLU A 105 -10.20 49.77 -18.80
N SER A 106 -11.51 49.52 -18.82
CA SER A 106 -12.59 50.45 -18.42
C SER A 106 -13.03 50.33 -16.95
N GLY A 107 -12.45 49.42 -16.16
CA GLY A 107 -12.79 49.24 -14.75
C GLY A 107 -14.00 48.34 -14.48
N GLU A 108 -14.53 47.65 -15.50
CA GLU A 108 -15.67 46.75 -15.35
C GLU A 108 -15.22 45.30 -15.13
N GLU A 109 -16.00 44.58 -14.33
CA GLU A 109 -15.73 43.20 -13.92
C GLU A 109 -16.75 42.23 -14.57
N PRO A 110 -16.33 41.00 -14.93
CA PRO A 110 -17.26 39.95 -15.30
C PRO A 110 -18.14 39.57 -14.11
N THR A 111 -19.15 38.72 -14.34
CA THR A 111 -19.93 38.15 -13.24
C THR A 111 -19.01 37.42 -12.26
N SER A 112 -19.15 37.68 -10.96
CA SER A 112 -18.37 37.00 -9.91
C SER A 112 -18.50 35.49 -10.00
N SER A 113 -17.37 34.81 -9.87
CA SER A 113 -17.28 33.35 -9.80
C SER A 113 -17.35 32.84 -8.35
N SER A 114 -17.41 31.52 -8.22
CA SER A 114 -17.17 30.71 -7.03
C SER A 114 -16.57 29.37 -7.49
N ILE A 115 -15.81 28.65 -6.66
CA ILE A 115 -15.32 27.32 -7.07
C ILE A 115 -16.48 26.35 -7.23
N LEU A 116 -16.31 25.40 -8.14
CA LEU A 116 -17.28 24.35 -8.43
C LEU A 116 -17.50 23.49 -7.19
N GLY A 117 -18.70 23.64 -6.60
CA GLY A 117 -19.11 22.88 -5.42
C GLY A 117 -19.21 21.37 -5.67
N PRO A 118 -19.13 20.55 -4.60
CA PRO A 118 -19.05 19.09 -4.68
C PRO A 118 -20.33 18.42 -5.20
N PHE A 119 -21.44 19.16 -5.28
CA PHE A 119 -22.74 18.64 -5.69
C PHE A 119 -23.04 18.86 -7.17
N TRP A 120 -22.12 19.39 -7.97
CA TRP A 120 -22.31 19.46 -9.41
C TRP A 120 -22.29 18.06 -10.04
N SER A 121 -23.17 17.83 -11.02
CA SER A 121 -23.28 16.56 -11.74
C SER A 121 -23.04 16.78 -13.23
N PRO A 122 -22.06 16.12 -13.86
CA PRO A 122 -21.85 16.21 -15.30
C PRO A 122 -23.04 15.63 -16.09
N ASN A 123 -23.84 14.77 -15.46
CA ASN A 123 -24.97 14.06 -16.06
C ASN A 123 -26.28 14.88 -16.04
N ALA A 124 -26.26 16.13 -15.58
CA ALA A 124 -27.43 17.00 -15.63
C ALA A 124 -27.95 17.09 -17.09
N PRO A 125 -29.25 16.83 -17.32
CA PRO A 125 -29.80 16.70 -18.66
C PRO A 125 -29.96 18.07 -19.33
N PHE A 126 -29.81 18.11 -20.66
CA PHE A 126 -30.31 19.25 -21.43
C PHE A 126 -31.83 19.25 -21.40
N ARG A 127 -32.40 20.43 -21.15
CA ARG A 127 -33.84 20.69 -21.12
C ARG A 127 -34.17 21.80 -22.12
N GLU A 128 -35.40 21.78 -22.61
CA GLU A 128 -35.90 22.81 -23.50
C GLU A 128 -35.97 24.16 -22.79
N LEU A 129 -35.69 25.24 -23.53
CA LEU A 129 -35.79 26.60 -23.01
C LEU A 129 -37.25 26.89 -22.59
N GLY A 130 -37.45 27.40 -21.38
CA GLY A 130 -38.77 27.52 -20.74
C GLY A 130 -39.29 26.26 -20.07
N GLY A 131 -38.49 25.20 -20.00
CA GLY A 131 -38.77 24.00 -19.23
C GLY A 131 -38.62 24.21 -17.71
N SER A 132 -38.88 23.15 -16.95
CA SER A 132 -38.71 23.13 -15.49
C SER A 132 -37.58 22.18 -15.09
N ILE A 133 -36.77 22.59 -14.12
CA ILE A 133 -35.84 21.67 -13.44
C ILE A 133 -36.51 20.90 -12.29
N ILE A 134 -37.70 21.33 -11.86
CA ILE A 134 -38.51 20.63 -10.84
C ILE A 134 -39.15 19.42 -11.52
N GLN A 135 -38.67 18.22 -11.15
CA GLN A 135 -39.26 16.95 -11.60
C GLN A 135 -40.18 16.38 -10.54
N ASP A 136 -39.76 16.46 -9.29
CA ASP A 136 -40.50 15.98 -8.12
C ASP A 136 -40.88 17.18 -7.25
N PRO A 137 -42.13 17.67 -7.34
CA PRO A 137 -42.55 18.86 -6.62
C PRO A 137 -42.58 18.62 -5.10
N ASN A 138 -42.01 19.56 -4.35
CA ASN A 138 -42.12 19.63 -2.90
C ASN A 138 -43.23 20.63 -2.48
N PRO A 139 -44.11 20.31 -1.51
CA PRO A 139 -45.17 21.20 -1.04
C PRO A 139 -44.71 22.59 -0.57
N ASP A 140 -43.52 22.66 0.04
CA ASP A 140 -42.94 23.89 0.57
C ASP A 140 -42.17 24.69 -0.49
N GLY A 141 -42.05 24.15 -1.70
CA GLY A 141 -41.33 24.76 -2.81
C GLY A 141 -42.06 25.98 -3.39
N GLN A 142 -41.35 27.11 -3.47
CA GLN A 142 -41.85 28.33 -4.11
C GLN A 142 -41.36 28.39 -5.55
N ILE A 143 -42.21 27.99 -6.51
CA ILE A 143 -41.86 27.97 -7.93
C ILE A 143 -41.52 29.38 -8.39
N THR A 144 -40.34 29.52 -8.99
CA THR A 144 -39.77 30.77 -9.48
C THR A 144 -39.47 30.64 -10.96
N LEU A 145 -39.88 31.63 -11.75
CA LEU A 145 -39.44 31.80 -13.13
C LEU A 145 -38.11 32.55 -13.11
N MET A 146 -37.02 31.86 -13.45
CA MET A 146 -35.70 32.48 -13.58
C MET A 146 -35.42 32.79 -15.04
N HIS A 147 -34.99 34.01 -15.34
CA HIS A 147 -34.63 34.44 -16.68
C HIS A 147 -33.56 35.53 -16.71
N GLY A 148 -32.95 35.73 -17.88
CA GLY A 148 -31.95 36.76 -18.08
C GLY A 148 -31.22 36.64 -19.41
N ILE A 149 -30.17 37.46 -19.57
CA ILE A 149 -29.35 37.50 -20.79
C ILE A 149 -27.87 37.24 -20.47
N ILE A 150 -27.21 36.45 -21.31
CA ILE A 150 -25.76 36.23 -21.27
C ILE A 150 -25.10 37.13 -22.31
N THR A 151 -24.17 37.99 -21.86
CA THR A 151 -23.51 39.01 -22.67
C THR A 151 -21.99 38.91 -22.58
N ASP A 152 -21.31 39.38 -23.62
CA ASP A 152 -19.87 39.59 -23.67
C ASP A 152 -19.49 40.80 -22.80
N LEU A 153 -18.49 40.62 -21.92
CA LEU A 153 -17.99 41.68 -21.05
C LEU A 153 -17.50 42.90 -21.84
N ASP A 154 -16.76 42.70 -22.92
CA ASP A 154 -16.08 43.75 -23.67
C ASP A 154 -17.00 44.36 -24.74
N THR A 155 -17.70 43.51 -25.50
CA THR A 155 -18.53 43.99 -26.61
C THR A 155 -19.96 44.34 -26.22
N LYS A 156 -20.40 43.94 -25.02
CA LYS A 156 -21.79 44.03 -24.51
C LYS A 156 -22.84 43.34 -25.38
N LYS A 157 -22.40 42.57 -26.39
CA LYS A 157 -23.31 41.85 -27.29
C LYS A 157 -23.82 40.59 -26.60
N PRO A 158 -25.07 40.18 -26.88
CA PRO A 158 -25.55 38.88 -26.39
C PRO A 158 -24.77 37.73 -26.99
N ILE A 159 -24.71 36.60 -26.28
CA ILE A 159 -23.98 35.40 -26.68
C ILE A 159 -24.97 34.28 -27.04
N PRO A 160 -25.29 34.08 -28.34
CA PRO A 160 -26.21 33.03 -28.77
C PRO A 160 -25.69 31.64 -28.44
N GLY A 161 -26.58 30.73 -28.03
CA GLY A 161 -26.23 29.33 -27.79
C GLY A 161 -25.36 29.07 -26.55
N ALA A 162 -25.07 30.09 -25.75
CA ALA A 162 -24.44 29.93 -24.44
C ALA A 162 -25.25 28.94 -23.57
N VAL A 163 -24.56 28.11 -22.80
CA VAL A 163 -25.18 27.09 -21.96
C VAL A 163 -25.20 27.57 -20.53
N ILE A 164 -26.37 27.51 -19.89
CA ILE A 164 -26.54 27.65 -18.44
C ILE A 164 -26.83 26.28 -17.84
N ASP A 165 -25.95 25.82 -16.95
CA ASP A 165 -26.06 24.60 -16.17
C ASP A 165 -26.45 25.00 -14.73
N ILE A 166 -27.60 24.54 -14.26
CA ILE A 166 -28.18 24.90 -12.96
C ILE A 166 -28.38 23.67 -12.10
N TRP A 167 -28.08 23.81 -10.81
CA TRP A 167 -28.44 22.83 -9.78
C TRP A 167 -28.74 23.51 -8.45
N GLN A 168 -29.71 22.96 -7.71
CA GLN A 168 -30.07 23.45 -6.38
C GLN A 168 -30.64 22.33 -5.51
N ALA A 169 -30.66 22.56 -4.20
CA ALA A 169 -31.37 21.69 -3.27
C ALA A 169 -32.89 21.87 -3.39
N SER A 170 -33.64 20.86 -2.95
CA SER A 170 -35.09 20.94 -2.80
C SER A 170 -35.49 21.82 -1.61
N ALA A 171 -36.79 22.08 -1.45
CA ALA A 171 -37.30 22.95 -0.39
C ALA A 171 -36.96 22.45 1.03
N ASN A 172 -36.66 21.16 1.18
CA ASN A 172 -36.19 20.53 2.42
C ASN A 172 -34.67 20.68 2.67
N GLY A 173 -33.95 21.43 1.81
CA GLY A 173 -32.51 21.65 1.91
C GLY A 173 -31.63 20.47 1.49
N ARG A 174 -32.19 19.45 0.83
CA ARG A 174 -31.46 18.26 0.36
C ARG A 174 -31.42 18.16 -1.17
N TYR A 175 -30.30 17.74 -1.71
CA TYR A 175 -30.17 17.36 -3.12
C TYR A 175 -30.75 15.96 -3.38
N ASP A 176 -31.04 15.68 -4.64
CA ASP A 176 -31.57 14.41 -5.14
C ASP A 176 -30.88 13.16 -4.55
N PHE A 177 -29.54 13.12 -4.57
CA PHE A 177 -28.78 11.97 -4.06
C PHE A 177 -28.80 11.84 -2.52
N GLN A 178 -29.19 12.89 -1.79
CA GLN A 178 -29.31 12.89 -0.32
C GLN A 178 -30.72 12.51 0.13
N ASP A 179 -31.67 12.43 -0.80
CA ASP A 179 -33.08 12.19 -0.55
C ASP A 179 -33.70 11.31 -1.65
N PRO A 180 -33.12 10.13 -1.94
CA PRO A 180 -33.52 9.29 -3.06
C PRO A 180 -34.93 8.69 -2.91
N GLU A 181 -35.51 8.76 -1.70
CA GLU A 181 -36.86 8.29 -1.42
C GLU A 181 -37.93 9.28 -1.94
N ASN A 182 -37.61 10.58 -1.99
CA ASN A 182 -38.54 11.64 -2.37
C ASN A 182 -38.14 12.37 -3.66
N GLN A 183 -36.93 12.14 -4.17
CA GLN A 183 -36.40 12.82 -5.35
C GLN A 183 -35.81 11.83 -6.35
N THR A 184 -36.25 11.90 -7.60
CA THR A 184 -35.67 11.16 -8.71
C THR A 184 -34.30 11.72 -9.09
N PRO A 185 -33.39 10.90 -9.63
CA PRO A 185 -32.08 11.37 -10.06
C PRO A 185 -32.17 12.52 -11.07
N ASN A 186 -31.42 13.60 -10.80
CA ASN A 186 -31.43 14.88 -11.51
C ASN A 186 -32.64 15.79 -11.28
N ASN A 187 -33.46 15.53 -10.25
CA ASN A 187 -34.41 16.54 -9.76
C ASN A 187 -33.66 17.84 -9.41
N LEU A 188 -34.23 18.98 -9.82
CA LEU A 188 -33.65 20.31 -9.63
C LEU A 188 -32.27 20.52 -10.26
N ARG A 189 -32.01 19.79 -11.36
CA ARG A 189 -30.81 19.94 -12.21
C ARG A 189 -31.20 20.08 -13.68
N GLY A 190 -30.49 20.93 -14.42
CA GLY A 190 -30.71 21.05 -15.86
C GLY A 190 -29.72 21.95 -16.58
N LYS A 191 -29.57 21.71 -17.89
CA LYS A 191 -28.81 22.55 -18.80
C LYS A 191 -29.72 23.16 -19.85
N PHE A 192 -29.60 24.45 -20.09
CA PHE A 192 -30.39 25.17 -21.08
C PHE A 192 -29.48 25.91 -22.05
N ARG A 193 -29.86 25.98 -23.33
CA ARG A 193 -29.16 26.76 -24.34
C ARG A 193 -29.89 28.08 -24.54
N CYS A 194 -29.14 29.18 -24.50
CA CYS A 194 -29.67 30.51 -24.78
C CYS A 194 -30.16 30.60 -26.24
N ASN A 195 -31.17 31.42 -26.47
CA ASN A 195 -31.69 31.68 -27.82
C ASN A 195 -30.74 32.57 -28.65
N GLU A 196 -31.16 32.97 -29.85
CA GLU A 196 -30.37 33.85 -30.75
C GLU A 196 -30.08 35.24 -30.17
N LYS A 197 -30.84 35.66 -29.16
CA LYS A 197 -30.64 36.91 -28.44
C LYS A 197 -29.83 36.73 -27.15
N GLY A 198 -29.26 35.54 -26.91
CA GLY A 198 -28.53 35.24 -25.68
C GLY A 198 -29.43 35.16 -24.43
N GLU A 199 -30.74 35.09 -24.59
CA GLU A 199 -31.71 35.02 -23.51
C GLU A 199 -31.90 33.58 -23.04
N TYR A 200 -32.13 33.40 -21.74
CA TYR A 200 -32.55 32.14 -21.14
C TYR A 200 -33.72 32.32 -20.18
N TRP A 201 -34.55 31.28 -20.04
CA TRP A 201 -35.59 31.21 -19.02
C TRP A 201 -35.95 29.76 -18.69
N PHE A 202 -36.29 29.49 -17.42
CA PHE A 202 -36.75 28.18 -16.92
C PHE A 202 -37.39 28.31 -15.53
N TYR A 203 -38.07 27.27 -15.08
CA TYR A 203 -38.70 27.21 -13.75
C TYR A 203 -37.84 26.44 -12.74
N CYS A 204 -37.59 27.04 -11.58
CA CYS A 204 -36.85 26.48 -10.44
C CYS A 204 -37.58 26.80 -9.12
N TYR A 205 -36.97 26.51 -7.96
CA TYR A 205 -37.48 27.01 -6.67
C TYR A 205 -36.70 28.23 -6.18
N LYS A 206 -37.36 29.11 -5.41
CA LYS A 206 -36.64 29.97 -4.46
C LYS A 206 -35.86 29.05 -3.53
N PRO A 207 -34.53 29.23 -3.39
CA PRO A 207 -33.73 28.29 -2.63
C PRO A 207 -34.02 28.39 -1.12
N THR A 208 -33.65 27.34 -0.38
CA THR A 208 -33.78 27.28 1.08
C THR A 208 -32.41 27.13 1.72
N ALA A 209 -32.17 27.80 2.84
CA ALA A 209 -30.97 27.64 3.66
C ALA A 209 -30.88 26.22 4.23
N TYR A 210 -29.66 25.71 4.42
CA TYR A 210 -29.44 24.39 4.98
C TYR A 210 -28.21 24.35 5.88
N SER A 211 -28.14 23.36 6.77
CA SER A 211 -26.99 23.18 7.66
C SER A 211 -25.90 22.34 7.00
N LEU A 212 -24.64 22.75 7.20
CA LEU A 212 -23.49 21.87 6.97
C LEU A 212 -23.46 20.75 8.03
N PRO A 213 -22.85 19.58 7.72
CA PRO A 213 -22.67 18.52 8.70
C PRO A 213 -21.79 18.95 9.87
N THR A 214 -22.24 18.65 11.10
CA THR A 214 -21.57 19.02 12.36
C THR A 214 -20.89 17.86 13.06
N ASP A 215 -20.93 16.67 12.47
CA ASP A 215 -20.44 15.39 12.99
C ASP A 215 -18.97 15.08 12.62
N GLY A 216 -18.22 16.07 12.13
CA GLY A 216 -16.84 15.91 11.67
C GLY A 216 -15.92 17.08 12.04
N ALA A 217 -14.75 17.16 11.39
CA ALA A 217 -13.76 18.19 11.68
C ALA A 217 -14.29 19.61 11.47
N ALA A 218 -15.09 19.84 10.41
CA ALA A 218 -15.75 21.12 10.18
C ALA A 218 -16.71 21.49 11.34
N GLY A 219 -17.45 20.51 11.87
CA GLY A 219 -18.33 20.69 13.02
C GLY A 219 -17.59 21.03 14.31
N ALA A 220 -16.45 20.37 14.54
CA ALA A 220 -15.56 20.70 15.65
C ALA A 220 -15.01 22.13 15.52
N LEU A 221 -14.67 22.57 14.30
CA LEU A 221 -14.23 23.94 14.06
C LEU A 221 -15.35 24.97 14.28
N PHE A 222 -16.57 24.70 13.81
CA PHE A 222 -17.73 25.56 14.09
C PHE A 222 -17.92 25.78 15.58
N THR A 223 -17.83 24.71 16.35
CA THR A 223 -17.93 24.76 17.82
C THR A 223 -16.79 25.56 18.42
N ALA A 224 -15.55 25.33 17.98
CA ALA A 224 -14.37 26.00 18.51
C ALA A 224 -14.34 27.51 18.19
N LEU A 225 -14.91 27.93 17.06
CA LEU A 225 -14.98 29.31 16.63
C LEU A 225 -16.30 30.02 17.00
N ASP A 226 -17.21 29.34 17.71
CA ASP A 226 -18.57 29.81 18.01
C ASP A 226 -19.33 30.30 16.75
N ARG A 227 -19.28 29.48 15.68
CA ARG A 227 -19.93 29.75 14.40
C ARG A 227 -21.11 28.81 14.20
N HIS A 228 -22.20 29.32 13.63
CA HIS A 228 -23.31 28.46 13.22
C HIS A 228 -22.96 27.64 11.96
N PRO A 229 -23.57 26.47 11.73
CA PRO A 229 -23.30 25.65 10.55
C PRO A 229 -24.15 26.01 9.32
N MET A 230 -24.99 27.04 9.40
CA MET A 230 -25.98 27.36 8.36
C MET A 230 -25.34 28.00 7.12
N ARG A 231 -25.66 27.44 5.95
CA ARG A 231 -25.43 28.03 4.64
C ARG A 231 -26.65 28.87 4.24
N PRO A 232 -26.45 30.09 3.73
CA PRO A 232 -27.53 30.89 3.15
C PRO A 232 -28.20 30.13 2.00
N ALA A 233 -29.49 30.37 1.78
CA ALA A 233 -30.18 29.85 0.60
C ALA A 233 -29.45 30.25 -0.69
N HIS A 234 -29.23 29.31 -1.62
CA HIS A 234 -28.58 29.61 -2.90
C HIS A 234 -28.97 28.70 -4.06
N ILE A 235 -28.77 29.23 -5.27
CA ILE A 235 -28.82 28.49 -6.53
C ILE A 235 -27.42 28.46 -7.11
N HIS A 236 -26.95 27.30 -7.57
CA HIS A 236 -25.69 27.20 -8.29
C HIS A 236 -25.90 27.27 -9.80
N LEU A 237 -24.98 27.98 -10.46
CA LEU A 237 -25.00 28.17 -11.90
C LEU A 237 -23.60 27.97 -12.48
N MET A 238 -23.54 27.43 -13.69
CA MET A 238 -22.34 27.43 -14.51
C MET A 238 -22.69 27.83 -15.94
N MET A 239 -22.02 28.88 -16.43
CA MET A 239 -22.26 29.44 -17.74
C MET A 239 -21.06 29.20 -18.63
N THR A 240 -21.31 28.62 -19.81
CA THR A 240 -20.25 28.27 -20.77
C THR A 240 -20.64 28.69 -22.18
N ALA A 241 -19.68 29.23 -22.93
CA ALA A 241 -19.83 29.58 -24.33
C ALA A 241 -18.49 29.41 -25.06
N GLU A 242 -18.53 29.04 -26.33
CA GLU A 242 -17.33 28.93 -27.15
C GLU A 242 -16.64 30.30 -27.29
N GLY A 243 -15.32 30.35 -27.07
CA GLY A 243 -14.54 31.59 -27.11
C GLY A 243 -14.51 32.41 -25.80
N TYR A 244 -15.26 32.00 -24.77
CA TYR A 244 -15.33 32.70 -23.48
C TYR A 244 -14.71 31.88 -22.34
N LYS A 245 -14.31 32.56 -21.27
CA LYS A 245 -13.95 31.92 -20.00
C LYS A 245 -15.25 31.43 -19.32
N PRO A 246 -15.34 30.15 -18.91
CA PRO A 246 -16.49 29.67 -18.18
C PRO A 246 -16.55 30.36 -16.81
N VAL A 247 -17.77 30.58 -16.32
CA VAL A 247 -17.99 31.09 -14.96
C VAL A 247 -18.87 30.09 -14.22
N THR A 248 -18.43 29.69 -13.04
CA THR A 248 -19.25 28.97 -12.06
C THR A 248 -19.57 29.94 -10.94
N THR A 249 -20.82 30.04 -10.51
CA THR A 249 -21.24 31.01 -9.50
C THR A 249 -22.40 30.48 -8.66
N GLN A 250 -22.74 31.22 -7.61
CA GLN A 250 -23.85 30.97 -6.72
C GLN A 250 -24.60 32.28 -6.51
N ILE A 251 -25.93 32.25 -6.53
CA ILE A 251 -26.76 33.44 -6.29
C ILE A 251 -27.63 33.24 -5.06
N TYR A 252 -27.82 34.31 -4.30
CA TYR A 252 -28.36 34.28 -2.94
C TYR A 252 -29.55 35.23 -2.81
N PRO A 253 -30.70 34.82 -2.27
CA PRO A 253 -31.78 35.74 -1.94
C PRO A 253 -31.29 36.78 -0.92
N ARG A 254 -31.44 38.06 -1.23
CA ARG A 254 -31.01 39.17 -0.36
C ARG A 254 -31.72 39.16 1.00
N ASP A 255 -32.92 38.58 1.05
CA ASP A 255 -33.75 38.47 2.25
C ASP A 255 -33.43 37.25 3.14
N ASP A 256 -32.48 36.40 2.76
CA ASP A 256 -32.08 35.25 3.58
C ASP A 256 -31.27 35.69 4.81
N PRO A 257 -31.61 35.20 6.02
CA PRO A 257 -31.01 35.70 7.26
C PRO A 257 -29.51 35.39 7.40
N TYR A 258 -28.98 34.42 6.65
CA TYR A 258 -27.59 33.97 6.79
C TYR A 258 -26.62 34.66 5.83
N VAL A 259 -27.10 35.50 4.88
CA VAL A 259 -26.22 36.14 3.88
C VAL A 259 -25.21 37.09 4.49
N SER A 260 -25.54 37.69 5.64
CA SER A 260 -24.66 38.62 6.35
C SER A 260 -23.56 37.94 7.18
N ASN A 261 -23.69 36.63 7.42
CA ASN A 261 -22.80 35.84 8.26
C ASN A 261 -22.57 34.43 7.68
N ASP A 262 -22.35 34.38 6.36
CA ASP A 262 -22.08 33.13 5.67
C ASP A 262 -20.84 32.42 6.23
N THR A 263 -21.05 31.18 6.65
CA THR A 263 -20.04 30.35 7.33
C THR A 263 -18.90 29.88 6.41
N VAL A 264 -19.07 29.97 5.09
CA VAL A 264 -18.02 29.61 4.11
C VAL A 264 -17.57 30.77 3.23
N PHE A 265 -17.98 32.01 3.55
CA PHE A 265 -17.49 33.23 2.89
C PHE A 265 -17.70 33.30 1.36
N ALA A 266 -18.74 32.63 0.85
CA ALA A 266 -19.03 32.58 -0.59
C ALA A 266 -19.93 33.72 -1.08
N VAL A 267 -20.66 34.39 -0.17
CA VAL A 267 -21.54 35.51 -0.50
C VAL A 267 -20.72 36.73 -0.94
N LYS A 268 -21.02 37.23 -2.15
CA LYS A 268 -20.50 38.48 -2.70
C LYS A 268 -21.66 39.43 -2.99
N ASP A 269 -21.44 40.73 -2.85
CA ASP A 269 -22.50 41.74 -2.97
C ASP A 269 -23.23 41.70 -4.33
N ASP A 270 -22.52 41.40 -5.42
CA ASP A 270 -23.07 41.32 -6.77
C ASP A 270 -23.86 40.01 -7.04
N LEU A 271 -23.76 39.03 -6.14
CA LEU A 271 -24.46 37.74 -6.19
C LEU A 271 -25.74 37.71 -5.34
N LEU A 272 -26.00 38.78 -4.59
CA LEU A 272 -27.26 38.98 -3.87
C LEU A 272 -28.34 39.43 -4.86
N ILE A 273 -29.47 38.72 -4.90
CA ILE A 273 -30.57 38.93 -5.84
C ILE A 273 -31.91 39.05 -5.11
N ASP A 274 -32.87 39.71 -5.74
CA ASP A 274 -34.22 39.86 -5.21
C ASP A 274 -35.20 38.94 -5.95
N PHE A 275 -36.05 38.25 -5.20
CA PHE A 275 -37.14 37.44 -5.75
C PHE A 275 -38.44 38.24 -5.64
N THR A 276 -39.01 38.64 -6.77
CA THR A 276 -40.22 39.47 -6.81
C THR A 276 -41.45 38.64 -7.14
N PRO A 277 -42.67 39.07 -6.80
CA PRO A 277 -43.90 38.40 -7.28
C PRO A 277 -43.92 38.28 -8.81
N SER A 278 -44.34 37.13 -9.34
CA SER A 278 -44.44 36.90 -10.79
C SER A 278 -45.88 37.07 -11.31
N ASP A 279 -45.99 37.60 -12.53
CA ASP A 279 -47.24 37.62 -13.30
C ASP A 279 -47.43 36.32 -14.13
N ASP A 280 -46.47 35.39 -14.10
CA ASP A 280 -46.55 34.11 -14.81
C ASP A 280 -47.45 33.11 -14.07
N SER A 281 -48.44 32.55 -14.78
CA SER A 281 -49.41 31.60 -14.21
C SER A 281 -48.82 30.32 -13.58
N LYS A 282 -47.56 29.98 -13.88
CA LYS A 282 -46.86 28.78 -13.38
C LYS A 282 -45.83 29.09 -12.28
N ALA A 283 -45.54 30.37 -12.01
CA ALA A 283 -44.57 30.78 -11.00
C ALA A 283 -45.20 31.71 -9.96
N LYS A 284 -44.79 31.57 -8.71
CA LYS A 284 -45.14 32.53 -7.65
C LYS A 284 -44.20 33.72 -7.63
N LEU A 285 -42.95 33.49 -8.05
CA LEU A 285 -41.86 34.45 -7.98
C LEU A 285 -41.15 34.55 -9.32
N ASP A 286 -40.54 35.70 -9.56
CA ASP A 286 -39.73 36.03 -10.72
C ASP A 286 -38.31 36.35 -10.24
N LEU A 287 -37.33 35.91 -11.02
CA LEU A 287 -35.92 36.12 -10.77
C LEU A 287 -35.21 36.52 -12.07
N VAL A 288 -34.74 37.76 -12.12
CA VAL A 288 -33.90 38.27 -13.21
C VAL A 288 -32.43 38.16 -12.83
N TYR A 289 -31.63 37.46 -13.65
CA TYR A 289 -30.19 37.38 -13.45
C TYR A 289 -29.44 37.51 -14.78
N ASN A 290 -28.65 38.56 -14.94
CA ASN A 290 -27.88 38.79 -16.16
C ASN A 290 -26.42 38.40 -15.94
N VAL A 291 -25.83 37.75 -16.95
CA VAL A 291 -24.48 37.20 -16.86
C VAL A 291 -23.56 37.90 -17.85
N ARG A 292 -22.36 38.25 -17.39
CA ARG A 292 -21.28 38.84 -18.20
C ARG A 292 -20.12 37.85 -18.28
N LEU A 293 -19.80 37.36 -19.48
CA LEU A 293 -18.69 36.45 -19.73
C LEU A 293 -17.48 37.19 -20.31
N ALA A 294 -16.30 36.92 -19.77
CA ALA A 294 -15.05 37.47 -20.30
C ALA A 294 -14.54 36.64 -21.51
N PRO A 295 -14.09 37.28 -22.60
CA PRO A 295 -13.45 36.59 -23.71
C PRO A 295 -12.18 35.82 -23.29
N ARG A 296 -11.85 34.74 -24.01
CA ARG A 296 -10.69 33.90 -23.70
C ARG A 296 -9.36 34.49 -24.18
N GLU A 297 -9.38 35.37 -25.19
CA GLU A 297 -8.20 36.08 -25.72
C GLU A 297 -8.27 37.59 -25.37
N GLY A 298 -7.25 38.11 -24.68
CA GLY A 298 -7.16 39.51 -24.21
C GLY A 298 -6.03 39.68 -23.18
N LYS A 299 -5.60 40.93 -22.85
CA LYS A 299 -4.46 41.30 -21.95
C LYS A 299 -4.64 40.87 -20.48
N THR A 300 -5.00 39.62 -20.25
CA THR A 300 -5.30 39.05 -18.94
C THR A 300 -4.43 37.84 -18.70
N ALA A 301 -3.12 38.08 -18.79
CA ALA A 301 -2.14 37.19 -18.22
C ALA A 301 -2.07 37.43 -16.70
N PRO A 302 -1.92 36.37 -15.88
CA PRO A 302 -1.48 36.57 -14.50
C PRO A 302 -0.16 37.35 -14.49
N LEU A 303 0.08 38.15 -13.45
CA LEU A 303 1.28 38.98 -13.21
C LEU A 303 2.51 38.52 -14.02
N GLU A 304 3.07 39.40 -14.87
CA GLU A 304 4.24 39.12 -15.70
C GLU A 304 5.33 38.41 -14.87
N GLY A 305 5.65 37.17 -15.27
CA GLY A 305 6.56 36.27 -14.55
C GLY A 305 5.90 35.04 -13.91
N THR A 306 4.58 34.91 -13.98
CA THR A 306 3.86 33.72 -13.50
C THR A 306 3.23 32.95 -14.67
N SER A 307 3.87 31.89 -15.13
CA SER A 307 3.12 30.86 -15.86
C SER A 307 2.24 30.14 -14.84
N PRO A 308 0.93 29.92 -15.11
CA PRO A 308 0.19 28.98 -14.30
C PRO A 308 0.92 27.64 -14.38
N PRO A 309 1.06 26.90 -13.28
CA PRO A 309 1.62 25.57 -13.39
C PRO A 309 0.75 24.83 -14.41
N PRO A 310 1.33 24.00 -15.30
CA PRO A 310 0.52 22.96 -15.89
C PRO A 310 -0.16 22.28 -14.70
N PHE A 311 -1.48 22.07 -14.75
CA PHE A 311 -2.09 21.05 -13.93
C PHE A 311 -1.16 19.83 -14.07
N TYR A 312 -0.39 19.54 -13.03
CA TYR A 312 0.24 18.25 -12.90
C TYR A 312 -0.91 17.39 -12.40
N PRO A 313 -1.58 16.58 -13.25
CA PRO A 313 -2.01 15.31 -12.71
C PRO A 313 -0.73 14.72 -12.09
N ILE A 314 -0.79 14.26 -10.85
CA ILE A 314 0.10 13.19 -10.37
C ILE A 314 0.30 12.28 -11.59
N PRO A 315 1.52 12.07 -12.10
CA PRO A 315 1.71 11.52 -13.43
C PRO A 315 0.89 10.25 -13.57
N ASN A 316 -0.17 10.34 -14.37
CA ASN A 316 -0.82 9.16 -14.90
C ASN A 316 0.28 8.32 -15.50
N LEU A 317 0.43 7.11 -14.97
CA LEU A 317 1.04 5.96 -15.61
C LEU A 317 0.49 5.88 -17.05
N ARG A 318 1.13 6.59 -17.99
CA ARG A 318 0.88 6.47 -19.43
C ARG A 318 2.17 5.97 -20.06
N PHE A 319 2.17 4.65 -20.27
CA PHE A 319 3.10 3.94 -21.12
C PHE A 319 3.23 4.66 -22.47
N ARG A 320 4.42 5.22 -22.74
CA ARG A 320 4.84 5.53 -24.11
C ARG A 320 5.59 4.31 -24.66
N LEU A 321 4.91 3.55 -25.51
CA LEU A 321 5.53 2.58 -26.40
C LEU A 321 6.46 3.31 -27.39
N HIS A 322 7.75 3.05 -27.29
CA HIS A 322 8.67 3.25 -28.41
C HIS A 322 8.94 1.90 -29.08
N ARG A 323 8.42 1.77 -30.30
CA ARG A 323 8.79 0.73 -31.25
C ARG A 323 10.24 0.92 -31.66
N ALA A 324 11.10 -0.04 -31.31
CA ALA A 324 12.35 -0.29 -32.03
C ALA A 324 12.26 -1.69 -32.66
N ARG A 325 12.46 -1.73 -33.98
CA ARG A 325 12.53 -2.93 -34.83
C ARG A 325 13.92 -3.59 -34.70
N PHE A 326 14.05 -4.75 -35.36
CA PHE A 326 15.21 -5.65 -35.58
C PHE A 326 15.19 -6.87 -34.65
N THR A 327 15.32 -8.12 -35.07
CA THR A 327 15.41 -8.78 -36.40
C THR A 327 15.20 -10.27 -36.12
N THR A 328 14.52 -10.96 -37.02
CA THR A 328 14.27 -12.40 -36.99
C THR A 328 15.54 -13.23 -37.04
N ALA A 329 15.68 -14.22 -36.16
CA ALA A 329 16.44 -15.44 -36.42
C ALA A 329 15.66 -16.67 -35.91
N THR A 330 15.08 -17.38 -36.88
CA THR A 330 14.69 -18.80 -36.92
C THR A 330 13.76 -19.36 -35.83
N THR A 331 12.49 -19.33 -36.20
CA THR A 331 11.39 -20.22 -35.80
C THR A 331 11.73 -21.71 -35.93
N THR A 332 11.38 -22.51 -34.92
CA THR A 332 10.82 -23.85 -35.13
C THR A 332 9.33 -23.77 -34.82
N SER A 333 8.51 -24.03 -35.83
CA SER A 333 7.06 -23.91 -35.81
C SER A 333 6.41 -25.09 -35.09
N MET A 334 5.42 -24.81 -34.24
CA MET A 334 4.21 -25.63 -34.19
C MET A 334 3.01 -24.71 -34.45
N ARG A 335 2.53 -24.73 -35.70
CA ARG A 335 1.21 -24.23 -36.08
C ARG A 335 0.48 -25.35 -36.80
N VAL A 336 -0.76 -25.58 -36.39
CA VAL A 336 -1.84 -26.02 -37.27
C VAL A 336 -2.77 -24.80 -37.45
N PRO A 337 -3.34 -24.55 -38.64
CA PRO A 337 -3.70 -23.21 -39.10
C PRO A 337 -5.16 -22.85 -38.77
N TYR A 338 -5.38 -21.67 -38.21
CA TYR A 338 -6.73 -21.08 -38.15
C TYR A 338 -6.79 -19.79 -39.00
N ALA A 339 -7.68 -19.86 -40.00
CA ALA A 339 -8.18 -18.86 -40.94
C ALA A 339 -7.19 -18.27 -42.00
N PRO A 340 -7.59 -18.24 -43.30
CA PRO A 340 -6.85 -17.51 -44.35
C PRO A 340 -6.84 -16.00 -44.07
N LYS A 341 -5.87 -15.26 -44.63
CA LYS A 341 -5.79 -13.79 -44.45
C LYS A 341 -6.69 -13.01 -45.39
N GLU A 342 -7.13 -13.64 -46.47
CA GLU A 342 -7.99 -13.04 -47.48
C GLU A 342 -9.35 -13.76 -47.47
N PRO A 343 -10.45 -13.01 -47.69
CA PRO A 343 -11.76 -13.59 -47.77
C PRO A 343 -11.81 -14.55 -48.97
N PRO A 344 -12.28 -15.80 -48.80
CA PRO A 344 -12.32 -16.76 -49.90
C PRO A 344 -13.41 -16.45 -50.95
N THR A 345 -14.36 -15.55 -50.66
CA THR A 345 -15.38 -15.06 -51.60
C THR A 345 -15.66 -13.57 -51.40
N PRO A 346 -16.20 -12.86 -52.42
CA PRO A 346 -16.55 -11.44 -52.31
C PRO A 346 -17.56 -11.14 -51.20
N GLU A 347 -18.48 -12.06 -50.88
CA GLU A 347 -19.45 -11.88 -49.79
C GLU A 347 -18.81 -11.97 -48.39
N ALA A 348 -17.66 -12.62 -48.27
CA ALA A 348 -16.93 -12.75 -47.00
C ALA A 348 -16.04 -11.53 -46.69
N ALA A 349 -15.77 -10.67 -47.68
CA ALA A 349 -14.92 -9.48 -47.52
C ALA A 349 -15.29 -8.57 -46.32
N PRO A 350 -16.58 -8.28 -46.04
CA PRO A 350 -16.97 -7.43 -44.90
C PRO A 350 -16.71 -8.05 -43.52
N VAL A 351 -16.49 -9.37 -43.45
CA VAL A 351 -16.16 -10.09 -42.22
C VAL A 351 -14.66 -10.06 -41.99
N TYR A 352 -13.87 -10.27 -43.05
CA TYR A 352 -12.41 -10.21 -43.00
C TYR A 352 -11.89 -8.77 -42.78
N GLU A 353 -12.56 -7.76 -43.34
CA GLU A 353 -12.32 -6.34 -43.00
C GLU A 353 -12.70 -6.00 -41.56
N ARG A 354 -13.73 -6.64 -40.99
CA ARG A 354 -14.08 -6.51 -39.56
C ARG A 354 -13.01 -7.13 -38.64
N ILE A 355 -12.41 -8.24 -39.04
CA ILE A 355 -11.31 -8.89 -38.31
C ILE A 355 -10.03 -8.05 -38.41
N ALA A 356 -9.74 -7.47 -39.58
CA ALA A 356 -8.62 -6.55 -39.78
C ALA A 356 -8.78 -5.24 -38.99
N SER A 357 -9.98 -4.67 -38.94
CA SER A 357 -10.29 -3.45 -38.17
C SER A 357 -10.31 -3.65 -36.66
N ARG A 358 -10.70 -4.83 -36.15
CA ARG A 358 -10.55 -5.20 -34.73
C ARG A 358 -9.09 -5.41 -34.29
N ARG A 359 -8.20 -5.69 -35.24
CA ARG A 359 -6.75 -5.79 -35.00
C ARG A 359 -6.03 -4.44 -35.10
N ALA A 360 -6.74 -3.36 -35.45
CA ALA A 360 -6.21 -2.00 -35.42
C ALA A 360 -6.39 -1.40 -34.01
N PRO A 361 -5.35 -0.80 -33.41
CA PRO A 361 -5.42 -0.31 -32.03
C PRO A 361 -6.30 0.95 -31.93
N ARG A 362 -7.18 1.01 -30.92
CA ARG A 362 -7.97 2.21 -30.54
C ARG A 362 -7.91 2.49 -29.03
N PRO A 363 -8.16 3.74 -28.59
CA PRO A 363 -7.89 4.24 -27.24
C PRO A 363 -9.08 4.09 -26.26
N LEU A 364 -8.77 4.00 -24.96
CA LEU A 364 -9.71 3.90 -23.84
C LEU A 364 -9.98 5.28 -23.20
N ILE A 365 -11.25 5.53 -22.80
CA ILE A 365 -11.67 6.63 -21.91
C ILE A 365 -12.59 6.05 -20.80
N PRO A 366 -12.57 6.61 -19.56
CA PRO A 366 -13.04 5.98 -18.32
C PRO A 366 -14.32 6.59 -17.72
N LEU A 367 -15.32 5.76 -17.42
CA LEU A 367 -16.40 6.02 -16.47
C LEU A 367 -17.10 4.69 -16.17
N ASP A 368 -16.60 3.89 -15.20
CA ASP A 368 -17.32 2.75 -14.57
C ASP A 368 -16.59 2.25 -13.31
N LEU A 369 -16.00 3.18 -12.56
CA LEU A 369 -15.46 2.94 -11.21
C LEU A 369 -16.33 3.72 -10.23
N ALA A 370 -17.54 3.24 -9.94
CA ALA A 370 -18.30 3.64 -8.74
C ALA A 370 -19.63 2.89 -8.60
N LEU A 371 -19.67 1.56 -8.66
CA LEU A 371 -20.76 0.83 -8.00
C LEU A 371 -20.24 -0.46 -7.33
N LEU A 372 -20.00 -0.28 -6.02
CA LEU A 372 -20.26 -1.23 -4.93
C LEU A 372 -19.08 -2.08 -4.44
N HIS A 373 -18.53 -1.63 -3.31
CA HIS A 373 -18.03 -2.52 -2.26
C HIS A 373 -19.16 -3.47 -1.81
N ASN A 374 -19.08 -4.76 -2.12
CA ASN A 374 -19.32 -5.91 -1.21
C ASN A 374 -19.07 -7.25 -1.98
N PRO A 375 -18.98 -8.40 -1.30
CA PRO A 375 -17.86 -9.35 -1.31
C PRO A 375 -17.60 -10.05 -2.68
N SER A 376 -16.88 -9.38 -3.58
CA SER A 376 -16.71 -9.85 -4.98
C SER A 376 -15.28 -9.65 -5.51
N VAL A 377 -14.25 -9.97 -4.72
CA VAL A 377 -12.84 -10.04 -5.22
C VAL A 377 -12.61 -11.36 -5.99
N ALA A 378 -13.50 -11.66 -6.93
CA ALA A 378 -13.43 -12.82 -7.81
C ALA A 378 -13.52 -12.46 -9.30
N ASP A 379 -13.66 -11.18 -9.67
CA ASP A 379 -14.21 -10.82 -10.99
C ASP A 379 -13.22 -10.25 -12.02
N GLY A 380 -11.91 -10.48 -11.87
CA GLY A 380 -10.99 -10.33 -13.01
C GLY A 380 -11.15 -11.47 -14.02
N TRP A 381 -11.16 -12.71 -13.51
CA TRP A 381 -11.46 -13.90 -14.29
C TRP A 381 -12.96 -14.10 -14.46
N ASN A 382 -13.80 -13.82 -13.43
CA ASN A 382 -15.25 -13.90 -13.59
C ASN A 382 -15.86 -12.77 -14.45
N SER A 383 -15.18 -11.65 -14.74
CA SER A 383 -15.67 -10.71 -15.76
C SER A 383 -15.38 -11.21 -17.18
N PHE A 384 -14.27 -11.92 -17.40
CA PHE A 384 -13.98 -12.60 -18.66
C PHE A 384 -14.90 -13.82 -18.85
N ILE A 385 -15.03 -14.65 -17.82
CA ILE A 385 -15.94 -15.79 -17.76
C ILE A 385 -17.41 -15.35 -17.75
N GLY A 386 -17.74 -14.22 -17.12
CA GLY A 386 -19.07 -13.62 -17.11
C GLY A 386 -19.45 -13.01 -18.46
N ALA A 387 -18.47 -12.47 -19.19
CA ALA A 387 -18.64 -12.04 -20.58
C ALA A 387 -18.83 -13.24 -21.54
N ILE A 388 -18.21 -14.40 -21.26
CA ILE A 388 -18.53 -15.67 -21.93
C ILE A 388 -19.95 -16.10 -21.52
N ARG A 389 -20.28 -16.12 -20.22
CA ARG A 389 -21.55 -16.58 -19.64
C ARG A 389 -22.78 -15.83 -20.17
N THR A 390 -22.64 -14.53 -20.48
CA THR A 390 -23.74 -13.64 -20.90
C THR A 390 -23.92 -13.52 -22.43
N LYS A 391 -23.02 -14.10 -23.25
CA LYS A 391 -23.09 -13.98 -24.73
C LYS A 391 -22.90 -15.31 -25.48
N THR A 392 -23.18 -16.45 -24.85
CA THR A 392 -23.23 -17.75 -25.55
C THR A 392 -24.65 -18.07 -26.06
N SER A 393 -24.71 -18.78 -27.17
CA SER A 393 -25.87 -19.56 -27.65
C SER A 393 -26.05 -20.91 -26.94
N VAL A 394 -25.09 -21.38 -26.13
CA VAL A 394 -25.25 -22.57 -25.27
C VAL A 394 -26.24 -22.28 -24.14
N SER A 395 -27.15 -23.22 -23.89
CA SER A 395 -28.16 -23.14 -22.82
C SER A 395 -27.51 -23.09 -21.43
N ASP A 396 -28.17 -22.41 -20.49
CA ASP A 396 -27.63 -22.26 -19.13
C ASP A 396 -27.50 -23.60 -18.40
N HIS A 397 -28.42 -24.56 -18.62
CA HIS A 397 -28.33 -25.87 -17.98
C HIS A 397 -27.14 -26.71 -18.46
N ILE A 398 -26.72 -26.57 -19.73
CA ILE A 398 -25.52 -27.25 -20.26
C ILE A 398 -24.26 -26.59 -19.69
N LYS A 399 -24.21 -25.25 -19.67
CA LYS A 399 -23.06 -24.51 -19.13
C LYS A 399 -22.84 -24.78 -17.66
N GLU A 400 -23.89 -24.64 -16.85
CA GLU A 400 -23.77 -24.80 -15.39
C GLU A 400 -23.47 -26.26 -15.01
N LEU A 401 -23.95 -27.25 -15.77
CA LEU A 401 -23.56 -28.65 -15.59
C LEU A 401 -22.07 -28.89 -15.91
N ALA A 402 -21.58 -28.36 -17.03
CA ALA A 402 -20.17 -28.48 -17.41
C ALA A 402 -19.23 -27.81 -16.38
N ILE A 403 -19.57 -26.61 -15.91
CA ILE A 403 -18.80 -25.89 -14.88
C ILE A 403 -18.83 -26.65 -13.56
N SER A 404 -20.00 -27.16 -13.14
CA SER A 404 -20.13 -27.97 -11.94
C SER A 404 -19.26 -29.23 -12.02
N ARG A 405 -19.19 -29.88 -13.19
CA ARG A 405 -18.34 -31.06 -13.38
C ARG A 405 -16.84 -30.72 -13.36
N VAL A 406 -16.43 -29.60 -13.95
CA VAL A 406 -15.04 -29.10 -13.82
C VAL A 406 -14.66 -28.90 -12.35
N ALA A 407 -15.56 -28.32 -11.55
CA ALA A 407 -15.33 -28.13 -10.11
C ALA A 407 -15.13 -29.46 -9.37
N VAL A 408 -15.89 -30.51 -9.71
CA VAL A 408 -15.70 -31.86 -9.15
C VAL A 408 -14.34 -32.43 -9.52
N LEU A 409 -13.96 -32.37 -10.79
CA LEU A 409 -12.68 -32.91 -11.29
C LEU A 409 -11.46 -32.19 -10.69
N ASN A 410 -11.61 -30.90 -10.37
CA ASN A 410 -10.56 -30.08 -9.76
C ASN A 410 -10.61 -30.04 -8.22
N HIS A 411 -11.52 -30.77 -7.58
CA HIS A 411 -11.75 -30.74 -6.13
C HIS A 411 -12.08 -29.34 -5.56
N ALA A 412 -12.78 -28.51 -6.35
CA ALA A 412 -13.10 -27.12 -6.05
C ALA A 412 -14.45 -26.98 -5.33
N VAL A 413 -14.43 -27.11 -3.99
CA VAL A 413 -15.63 -27.21 -3.14
C VAL A 413 -16.52 -25.96 -3.17
N HIS A 414 -15.92 -24.76 -3.29
CA HIS A 414 -16.67 -23.51 -3.27
C HIS A 414 -17.42 -23.27 -4.58
N GLU A 415 -16.75 -23.54 -5.71
CA GLU A 415 -17.27 -23.47 -7.06
C GLU A 415 -18.41 -24.47 -7.27
N TRP A 416 -18.27 -25.69 -6.71
CA TRP A 416 -19.36 -26.67 -6.69
C TRP A 416 -20.62 -26.13 -6.00
N ASN A 417 -20.49 -25.56 -4.79
CA ASN A 417 -21.63 -25.07 -4.02
C ASN A 417 -22.41 -23.95 -4.73
N ILE A 418 -21.72 -23.15 -5.54
CA ILE A 418 -22.33 -22.05 -6.30
C ILE A 418 -22.98 -22.59 -7.58
N HIS A 419 -22.24 -23.36 -8.39
CA HIS A 419 -22.69 -23.78 -9.71
C HIS A 419 -23.71 -24.91 -9.69
N ALA A 420 -23.65 -25.83 -8.71
CA ALA A 420 -24.68 -26.86 -8.55
C ALA A 420 -26.06 -26.24 -8.22
N ALA A 421 -26.09 -25.17 -7.41
CA ALA A 421 -27.32 -24.46 -7.10
C ALA A 421 -27.91 -23.72 -8.32
N LEU A 422 -27.05 -23.25 -9.24
CA LEU A 422 -27.45 -22.62 -10.49
C LEU A 422 -27.93 -23.67 -11.51
N ALA A 423 -27.23 -24.80 -11.63
CA ALA A 423 -27.63 -25.92 -12.48
C ALA A 423 -29.04 -26.44 -12.12
N LEU A 424 -29.38 -26.54 -10.82
CA LEU A 424 -30.73 -26.85 -10.35
C LEU A 424 -31.77 -25.85 -10.87
N LYS A 425 -31.49 -24.54 -10.78
CA LYS A 425 -32.42 -23.49 -11.23
C LYS A 425 -32.63 -23.50 -12.75
N THR A 426 -31.65 -24.00 -13.50
CA THR A 426 -31.71 -24.06 -14.97
C THR A 426 -32.38 -25.34 -15.51
N GLY A 427 -32.74 -26.30 -14.65
CA GLY A 427 -33.51 -27.48 -15.03
C GLY A 427 -32.80 -28.83 -14.88
N ILE A 428 -31.58 -28.88 -14.34
CA ILE A 428 -30.92 -30.15 -13.99
C ILE A 428 -31.58 -30.72 -12.73
N SER A 429 -31.93 -32.01 -12.75
CA SER A 429 -32.54 -32.68 -11.59
C SER A 429 -31.54 -32.85 -10.44
N LYS A 430 -32.03 -32.97 -9.19
CA LYS A 430 -31.17 -33.26 -8.03
C LYS A 430 -30.40 -34.57 -8.22
N GLU A 431 -31.08 -35.60 -8.74
CA GLU A 431 -30.50 -36.89 -9.09
C GLU A 431 -29.41 -36.75 -10.17
N GLY A 432 -29.62 -35.87 -11.16
CA GLY A 432 -28.65 -35.54 -12.21
C GLY A 432 -27.37 -34.91 -11.66
N LEU A 433 -27.47 -34.02 -10.67
CA LEU A 433 -26.30 -33.41 -10.03
C LEU A 433 -25.56 -34.37 -9.09
N GLU A 434 -26.29 -35.22 -8.34
CA GLU A 434 -25.68 -36.29 -7.55
C GLU A 434 -24.91 -37.26 -8.45
N THR A 435 -25.47 -37.58 -9.61
CA THR A 435 -24.80 -38.36 -10.65
C THR A 435 -23.58 -37.62 -11.22
N ALA A 436 -23.69 -36.33 -11.53
CA ALA A 436 -22.55 -35.53 -12.01
C ALA A 436 -21.44 -35.37 -10.95
N TYR A 437 -21.76 -35.42 -9.65
CA TYR A 437 -20.78 -35.38 -8.55
C TYR A 437 -20.06 -36.71 -8.38
N SER A 438 -20.80 -37.82 -8.44
CA SER A 438 -20.32 -39.16 -8.09
C SER A 438 -19.87 -40.02 -9.27
N ALA A 439 -20.19 -39.62 -10.51
CA ALA A 439 -19.82 -40.37 -11.71
C ALA A 439 -18.30 -40.49 -11.83
N THR A 440 -17.83 -41.71 -12.11
CA THR A 440 -16.45 -42.00 -12.48
C THR A 440 -16.04 -41.17 -13.69
N THR A 441 -14.82 -40.63 -13.66
CA THR A 441 -14.28 -39.82 -14.77
C THR A 441 -14.26 -40.60 -16.08
N ILE A 442 -14.89 -40.07 -17.11
CA ILE A 442 -14.95 -40.67 -18.45
C ILE A 442 -13.68 -40.28 -19.21
N ARG A 443 -12.76 -41.23 -19.40
CA ARG A 443 -11.50 -41.03 -20.10
C ARG A 443 -11.62 -41.40 -21.57
N LYS A 444 -10.54 -41.15 -22.32
CA LYS A 444 -10.41 -41.54 -23.72
C LYS A 444 -10.59 -43.06 -23.87
N GLY A 445 -11.50 -43.49 -24.75
CA GLY A 445 -11.82 -44.90 -24.98
C GLY A 445 -12.89 -45.51 -24.07
N ASP A 446 -13.38 -44.77 -23.06
CA ASP A 446 -14.48 -45.23 -22.21
C ASP A 446 -15.83 -45.12 -22.93
N GLN A 447 -16.77 -46.01 -22.60
CA GLN A 447 -18.12 -45.96 -23.17
C GLN A 447 -18.94 -44.82 -22.55
N VAL A 448 -19.39 -43.90 -23.39
CA VAL A 448 -20.36 -42.86 -23.01
C VAL A 448 -21.76 -43.45 -22.97
N ARG A 449 -22.46 -43.26 -21.85
CA ARG A 449 -23.83 -43.74 -21.66
C ARG A 449 -24.77 -43.07 -22.67
N GLY A 450 -25.51 -43.89 -23.41
CA GLY A 450 -26.37 -43.45 -24.52
C GLY A 450 -27.88 -43.47 -24.23
N LYS A 451 -28.28 -43.67 -22.97
CA LYS A 451 -29.67 -43.68 -22.50
C LYS A 451 -29.79 -42.77 -21.29
N GLU A 452 -30.99 -42.27 -21.04
CA GLU A 452 -31.28 -41.48 -19.83
C GLU A 452 -31.11 -42.36 -18.59
N GLU A 453 -30.23 -41.94 -17.69
CA GLU A 453 -29.85 -42.70 -16.50
C GLU A 453 -29.31 -41.73 -15.43
N GLY A 454 -29.69 -41.94 -14.16
CA GLY A 454 -29.25 -41.10 -13.04
C GLY A 454 -29.69 -39.63 -13.16
N GLY A 455 -30.84 -39.37 -13.76
CA GLY A 455 -31.36 -38.00 -13.95
C GLY A 455 -30.61 -37.16 -15.00
N LEU A 456 -29.74 -37.77 -15.82
CA LEU A 456 -29.04 -37.13 -16.94
C LEU A 456 -29.52 -37.72 -18.29
N THR A 457 -29.88 -36.85 -19.24
CA THR A 457 -30.25 -37.24 -20.61
C THR A 457 -29.02 -37.65 -21.43
N PRO A 458 -29.20 -38.30 -22.61
CA PRO A 458 -28.07 -38.62 -23.50
C PRO A 458 -27.23 -37.40 -23.91
N GLU A 459 -27.87 -36.23 -24.04
CA GLU A 459 -27.20 -34.95 -24.31
C GLU A 459 -26.29 -34.54 -23.14
N LEU A 460 -26.79 -34.61 -21.90
CA LEU A 460 -26.03 -34.22 -20.72
C LEU A 460 -24.90 -35.21 -20.43
N TRP A 461 -25.07 -36.49 -20.73
CA TRP A 461 -23.98 -37.48 -20.69
C TRP A 461 -22.90 -37.18 -21.73
N ALA A 462 -23.25 -36.68 -22.92
CA ALA A 462 -22.28 -36.23 -23.91
C ALA A 462 -21.50 -34.98 -23.43
N VAL A 463 -22.19 -34.02 -22.80
CA VAL A 463 -21.56 -32.84 -22.18
C VAL A 463 -20.61 -33.24 -21.05
N LEU A 464 -21.01 -34.18 -20.19
CA LEU A 464 -20.20 -34.69 -19.09
C LEU A 464 -18.93 -35.39 -19.61
N ALA A 465 -19.07 -36.27 -20.60
CA ALA A 465 -17.94 -36.96 -21.23
C ALA A 465 -16.98 -36.00 -21.94
N TYR A 466 -17.53 -35.02 -22.66
CA TYR A 466 -16.75 -33.97 -23.31
C TYR A 466 -15.97 -33.13 -22.29
N THR A 467 -16.61 -32.79 -21.16
CA THR A 467 -15.99 -32.04 -20.06
C THR A 467 -14.88 -32.85 -19.37
N ASP A 468 -15.13 -34.12 -19.04
CA ASP A 468 -14.14 -35.00 -18.41
C ASP A 468 -12.90 -35.18 -19.30
N GLN A 469 -13.08 -35.44 -20.59
CA GLN A 469 -11.99 -35.62 -21.54
C GLN A 469 -11.21 -34.33 -21.79
N MET A 470 -11.90 -33.18 -21.90
CA MET A 470 -11.27 -31.85 -22.02
C MET A 470 -10.50 -31.42 -20.76
N THR A 471 -10.92 -31.88 -19.59
CA THR A 471 -10.34 -31.47 -18.29
C THR A 471 -9.18 -32.36 -17.88
N VAL A 472 -9.32 -33.69 -18.04
CA VAL A 472 -8.34 -34.66 -17.56
C VAL A 472 -7.40 -35.13 -18.67
N GLY A 473 -7.88 -35.23 -19.91
CA GLY A 473 -7.11 -35.79 -21.04
C GLY A 473 -6.55 -34.77 -22.03
N VAL A 474 -7.13 -33.56 -22.09
CA VAL A 474 -6.81 -32.49 -23.09
C VAL A 474 -6.92 -32.98 -24.55
N GLU A 475 -7.60 -34.11 -24.75
CA GLU A 475 -7.95 -34.70 -26.04
C GLU A 475 -9.35 -35.29 -25.91
N VAL A 476 -10.21 -35.04 -26.90
CA VAL A 476 -11.58 -35.56 -26.94
C VAL A 476 -11.68 -36.60 -28.05
N ASP A 477 -12.30 -37.74 -27.76
CA ASP A 477 -12.59 -38.77 -28.75
C ASP A 477 -13.50 -38.24 -29.86
N GLU A 478 -13.21 -38.64 -31.10
CA GLU A 478 -14.07 -38.32 -32.25
C GLU A 478 -15.51 -38.79 -32.00
N GLY A 479 -15.70 -39.96 -31.37
CA GLY A 479 -17.02 -40.48 -31.03
C GLY A 479 -17.79 -39.66 -29.98
N VAL A 480 -17.10 -38.95 -29.09
CA VAL A 480 -17.72 -38.02 -28.12
C VAL A 480 -18.08 -36.71 -28.83
N THR A 481 -17.19 -36.24 -29.71
CA THR A 481 -17.40 -35.04 -30.52
C THR A 481 -18.59 -35.20 -31.48
N GLU A 482 -18.72 -36.35 -32.15
CA GLU A 482 -19.85 -36.64 -33.04
C GLU A 482 -21.18 -36.78 -32.28
N ARG A 483 -21.17 -37.32 -31.06
CA ARG A 483 -22.36 -37.32 -30.19
C ARG A 483 -22.76 -35.90 -29.80
N LEU A 484 -21.81 -35.05 -29.45
CA LEU A 484 -22.07 -33.66 -29.08
C LEU A 484 -22.64 -32.86 -30.27
N LYS A 485 -22.13 -33.08 -31.49
CA LYS A 485 -22.69 -32.52 -32.75
C LYS A 485 -24.12 -32.98 -33.06
N GLY A 486 -24.57 -34.09 -32.47
CA GLY A 486 -25.95 -34.54 -32.56
C GLY A 486 -26.94 -33.67 -31.77
N PHE A 487 -26.44 -32.86 -30.82
CA PHE A 487 -27.26 -32.03 -29.94
C PHE A 487 -26.92 -30.52 -30.01
N LEU A 488 -25.65 -30.17 -30.30
CA LEU A 488 -25.15 -28.80 -30.36
C LEU A 488 -24.59 -28.48 -31.75
N ASP A 489 -24.83 -27.26 -32.23
CA ASP A 489 -24.19 -26.78 -33.46
C ASP A 489 -22.70 -26.44 -33.26
N GLU A 490 -21.96 -26.24 -34.36
CA GLU A 490 -20.51 -25.97 -34.29
C GLU A 490 -20.16 -24.73 -33.46
N ARG A 491 -21.03 -23.72 -33.46
CA ARG A 491 -20.81 -22.50 -32.67
C ARG A 491 -21.00 -22.79 -31.19
N GLN A 492 -22.05 -23.51 -30.82
CA GLN A 492 -22.34 -23.91 -29.44
C GLN A 492 -21.27 -24.84 -28.88
N ILE A 493 -20.71 -25.74 -29.71
CA ILE A 493 -19.57 -26.56 -29.30
C ILE A 493 -18.37 -25.68 -29.00
N VAL A 494 -18.01 -24.73 -29.88
CA VAL A 494 -16.90 -23.78 -29.63
C VAL A 494 -17.11 -22.96 -28.37
N GLU A 495 -18.34 -22.52 -28.12
CA GLU A 495 -18.70 -21.77 -26.91
C GLU A 495 -18.63 -22.64 -25.64
N LEU A 496 -19.04 -23.91 -25.71
CA LEU A 496 -18.88 -24.89 -24.62
C LEU A 496 -17.40 -25.22 -24.36
N THR A 497 -16.61 -25.43 -25.41
CA THR A 497 -15.16 -25.64 -25.34
C THR A 497 -14.47 -24.45 -24.68
N ALA A 498 -14.83 -23.22 -25.08
CA ALA A 498 -14.30 -22.01 -24.48
C ALA A 498 -14.69 -21.88 -23.00
N THR A 499 -15.91 -22.28 -22.65
CA THR A 499 -16.39 -22.31 -21.26
C THR A 499 -15.56 -23.30 -20.42
N ILE A 500 -15.40 -24.54 -20.88
CA ILE A 500 -14.62 -25.57 -20.20
C ILE A 500 -13.14 -25.13 -20.09
N ALA A 501 -12.54 -24.61 -21.17
CA ALA A 501 -11.16 -24.15 -21.18
C ALA A 501 -10.91 -22.95 -20.25
N ALA A 502 -11.88 -22.04 -20.10
CA ALA A 502 -11.75 -20.88 -19.21
C ALA A 502 -11.76 -21.30 -17.73
N TYR A 503 -12.53 -22.34 -17.37
CA TYR A 503 -12.57 -22.90 -16.02
C TYR A 503 -11.50 -23.98 -15.77
N ASN A 504 -10.93 -24.56 -16.83
CA ASN A 504 -9.74 -25.43 -16.76
C ASN A 504 -8.42 -24.68 -16.84
N CYS A 505 -8.44 -23.37 -17.11
CA CYS A 505 -7.21 -22.56 -17.08
C CYS A 505 -6.63 -22.63 -15.67
N PRO A 506 -5.42 -23.18 -15.51
CA PRO A 506 -4.81 -23.24 -14.20
C PRO A 506 -4.58 -21.80 -13.70
N ARG A 507 -4.95 -21.52 -12.43
CA ARG A 507 -4.17 -20.57 -11.62
C ARG A 507 -2.70 -20.92 -11.88
N PRO A 508 -1.81 -19.96 -12.18
CA PRO A 508 -0.55 -20.21 -12.87
C PRO A 508 0.12 -21.48 -12.36
N LEU A 509 -0.01 -22.55 -13.15
CA LEU A 509 0.71 -23.78 -12.95
C LEU A 509 2.18 -23.40 -13.19
N CYS A 510 2.89 -23.14 -12.10
CA CYS A 510 4.32 -23.30 -12.05
C CYS A 510 4.62 -24.65 -12.70
N LEU A 511 5.19 -24.63 -13.91
CA LEU A 511 5.75 -25.80 -14.53
C LEU A 511 6.74 -26.43 -13.53
N ASN A 512 6.33 -27.57 -12.98
CA ASN A 512 7.16 -28.48 -12.20
C ASN A 512 8.32 -28.97 -13.07
N ALA A 513 9.36 -28.15 -13.20
CA ALA A 513 10.67 -28.70 -12.99
C ALA A 513 10.71 -29.12 -11.52
N ARG A 514 10.79 -30.42 -11.23
CA ARG A 514 11.25 -30.91 -9.91
C ARG A 514 12.67 -30.38 -9.68
N ARG A 515 12.79 -29.11 -9.33
CA ARG A 515 13.83 -28.64 -8.43
C ARG A 515 13.31 -29.06 -7.06
N HIS A 516 14.09 -29.83 -6.31
CA HIS A 516 13.84 -29.99 -4.89
C HIS A 516 13.56 -28.60 -4.32
N ALA A 517 12.32 -28.33 -3.92
CA ALA A 517 12.04 -27.15 -3.13
C ALA A 517 12.92 -27.31 -1.88
N SER A 518 13.90 -26.42 -1.71
CA SER A 518 14.61 -26.32 -0.43
C SER A 518 13.52 -26.03 0.59
N THR A 519 13.19 -27.02 1.42
CA THR A 519 12.36 -26.77 2.59
C THR A 519 13.15 -25.74 3.40
N LYS A 520 12.53 -24.59 3.68
CA LYS A 520 13.13 -23.56 4.53
C LYS A 520 13.02 -23.91 6.02
N HIS A 521 12.61 -25.15 6.29
CA HIS A 521 12.27 -25.71 7.56
C HIS A 521 12.98 -27.06 7.75
N PRO A 522 13.14 -27.48 9.01
CA PRO A 522 13.66 -28.78 9.39
C PRO A 522 12.97 -29.97 8.71
N LYS A 523 13.66 -31.11 8.69
CA LYS A 523 13.12 -32.38 8.21
C LYS A 523 11.94 -32.81 9.09
N GLY A 524 10.79 -33.09 8.47
CA GLY A 524 9.58 -33.50 9.19
C GLY A 524 8.92 -32.38 9.98
N PHE A 525 9.24 -31.11 9.69
CA PHE A 525 8.72 -29.96 10.41
C PHE A 525 7.19 -29.92 10.47
N VAL A 526 6.68 -29.67 11.67
CA VAL A 526 5.29 -29.36 11.96
C VAL A 526 5.26 -27.99 12.65
N PRO A 527 4.43 -27.05 12.20
CA PRO A 527 4.32 -25.75 12.86
C PRO A 527 3.96 -25.91 14.34
N PRO A 528 4.65 -25.19 15.25
CA PRO A 528 4.36 -25.28 16.67
C PRO A 528 2.95 -24.76 16.95
N THR A 529 2.25 -25.39 17.89
CA THR A 529 0.97 -24.88 18.38
C THR A 529 1.18 -23.66 19.27
N GLN A 530 0.12 -22.89 19.51
CA GLN A 530 0.21 -21.77 20.46
C GLN A 530 0.65 -22.23 21.85
N SER A 531 0.19 -23.41 22.30
CA SER A 531 0.60 -23.98 23.60
C SER A 531 2.10 -24.27 23.66
N ASP A 532 2.68 -24.79 22.57
CA ASP A 532 4.13 -25.06 22.50
C ASP A 532 4.94 -23.76 22.59
N LEU A 533 4.47 -22.70 21.93
CA LEU A 533 5.10 -21.38 21.95
C LEU A 533 4.99 -20.71 23.33
N ASP A 534 3.86 -20.87 24.01
CA ASP A 534 3.65 -20.31 25.36
C ASP A 534 4.54 -21.03 26.38
N GLU A 535 4.61 -22.37 26.33
CA GLU A 535 5.51 -23.15 27.19
C GLU A 535 6.99 -22.79 26.93
N LEU A 536 7.38 -22.65 25.66
CA LEU A 536 8.72 -22.20 25.31
C LEU A 536 9.00 -20.81 25.88
N ARG A 537 8.06 -19.87 25.77
CA ARG A 537 8.22 -18.51 26.30
C ARG A 537 8.45 -18.53 27.81
N GLU A 538 7.66 -19.30 28.55
CA GLU A 538 7.81 -19.44 30.00
C GLU A 538 9.20 -19.99 30.37
N ARG A 539 9.67 -21.02 29.65
CA ARG A 539 11.01 -21.60 29.85
C ARG A 539 12.12 -20.59 29.57
N VAL A 540 12.01 -19.80 28.50
CA VAL A 540 13.00 -18.76 28.18
C VAL A 540 12.96 -17.63 29.21
N GLN A 541 11.78 -17.20 29.67
CA GLN A 541 11.65 -16.19 30.73
C GLN A 541 12.26 -16.64 32.05
N GLU A 542 12.08 -17.91 32.44
CA GLU A 542 12.72 -18.46 33.64
C GLU A 542 14.23 -18.53 33.47
N PHE A 543 14.71 -18.97 32.29
CA PHE A 543 16.13 -18.98 31.98
C PHE A 543 16.74 -17.57 32.06
N THR A 544 16.12 -16.57 31.42
CA THR A 544 16.68 -15.21 31.37
C THR A 544 16.64 -14.54 32.74
N ARG A 545 15.60 -14.77 33.56
CA ARG A 545 15.55 -14.31 34.95
C ARG A 545 16.71 -14.85 35.79
N ARG A 546 17.08 -16.12 35.57
CA ARG A 546 18.14 -16.79 36.33
C ARG A 546 19.54 -16.45 35.83
N GLU A 547 19.74 -16.51 34.51
CA GLU A 547 21.07 -16.45 33.89
C GLU A 547 21.43 -15.05 33.38
N ILE A 548 20.45 -14.21 33.03
CA ILE A 548 20.65 -12.85 32.53
C ILE A 548 19.93 -11.83 33.43
N PRO A 549 20.26 -11.77 34.73
CA PRO A 549 19.74 -10.73 35.60
C PRO A 549 20.25 -9.35 35.16
N GLU A 550 19.56 -8.30 35.61
CA GLU A 550 19.89 -6.91 35.26
C GLU A 550 21.35 -6.55 35.56
N ASP A 551 21.92 -7.04 36.67
CA ASP A 551 23.33 -6.83 37.02
C ASP A 551 24.29 -7.39 35.96
N LEU A 552 23.98 -8.56 35.38
CA LEU A 552 24.79 -9.13 34.31
C LEU A 552 24.63 -8.30 33.03
N ALA A 553 23.41 -7.90 32.68
CA ALA A 553 23.15 -7.08 31.52
C ALA A 553 23.88 -5.73 31.60
N GLN A 554 23.88 -5.10 32.77
CA GLN A 554 24.56 -3.84 33.01
C GLN A 554 26.08 -3.99 33.01
N LYS A 555 26.61 -5.01 33.68
CA LYS A 555 28.05 -5.32 33.66
C LYS A 555 28.54 -5.56 32.21
N THR A 556 27.77 -6.32 31.45
CA THR A 556 28.04 -6.63 30.03
C THR A 556 28.14 -5.37 29.16
N ASP A 557 27.28 -4.37 29.41
CA ASP A 557 27.32 -3.08 28.70
C ASP A 557 28.55 -2.23 29.12
N LEU A 558 28.84 -2.16 30.42
CA LEU A 558 29.97 -1.40 30.97
C LEU A 558 31.32 -1.95 30.51
N ASP A 559 31.50 -3.28 30.64
CA ASP A 559 32.73 -3.98 30.26
C ASP A 559 32.89 -4.04 28.72
N ASN A 560 31.83 -3.70 27.96
CA ASN A 560 31.76 -3.83 26.52
C ASN A 560 32.18 -5.24 26.08
N ALA A 561 31.66 -6.28 26.72
CA ALA A 561 32.10 -7.65 26.49
C ALA A 561 30.99 -8.69 26.71
N PHE A 562 30.88 -9.65 25.79
CA PHE A 562 29.95 -10.77 25.92
C PHE A 562 30.34 -11.70 27.09
N PRO A 563 29.38 -12.16 27.92
CA PRO A 563 29.63 -13.19 28.94
C PRO A 563 29.80 -14.57 28.29
N ASN A 564 31.03 -14.95 27.96
CA ASN A 564 31.32 -16.15 27.14
C ASN A 564 30.83 -17.48 27.73
N ASP A 565 30.64 -17.60 29.04
CA ASP A 565 30.02 -18.78 29.67
C ASP A 565 28.56 -18.97 29.23
N MET A 566 27.89 -17.91 28.78
CA MET A 566 26.51 -17.93 28.30
C MET A 566 26.30 -18.83 27.07
N TRP A 567 27.32 -19.03 26.23
CA TRP A 567 27.19 -19.89 25.05
C TRP A 567 26.87 -21.34 25.42
N LYS A 568 27.57 -21.89 26.41
CA LYS A 568 27.28 -23.24 26.90
C LYS A 568 25.90 -23.33 27.54
N LYS A 569 25.52 -22.31 28.32
CA LYS A 569 24.18 -22.24 28.94
C LYS A 569 23.07 -22.20 27.89
N PHE A 570 23.24 -21.42 26.82
CA PHE A 570 22.29 -21.41 25.69
C PHE A 570 22.24 -22.75 24.95
N GLY A 571 23.38 -23.42 24.79
CA GLY A 571 23.45 -24.75 24.18
C GLY A 571 22.76 -25.82 25.02
N GLU A 572 23.03 -25.86 26.33
CA GLU A 572 22.37 -26.76 27.29
C GLU A 572 20.86 -26.54 27.36
N ALA A 573 20.40 -25.29 27.19
CA ALA A 573 18.98 -24.96 27.11
C ALA A 573 18.34 -25.26 25.74
N GLY A 574 19.14 -25.63 24.73
CA GLY A 574 18.68 -25.90 23.36
C GLY A 574 18.41 -24.65 22.51
N PHE A 575 18.69 -23.45 23.01
CA PHE A 575 18.32 -22.19 22.35
C PHE A 575 19.15 -21.90 21.10
N LEU A 576 20.35 -22.45 20.96
CA LEU A 576 21.22 -22.21 19.80
C LEU A 576 20.78 -22.96 18.53
N GLY A 577 19.87 -23.93 18.65
CA GLY A 577 19.47 -24.85 17.58
C GLY A 577 17.97 -24.84 17.24
N ILE A 578 17.24 -23.74 17.49
CA ILE A 578 15.77 -23.69 17.31
C ILE A 578 15.31 -24.11 15.90
N THR A 579 16.01 -23.66 14.85
CA THR A 579 15.68 -23.96 13.45
C THR A 579 16.49 -25.13 12.87
N ALA A 580 17.30 -25.80 13.69
CA ALA A 580 18.13 -26.92 13.25
C ALA A 580 17.42 -28.27 13.42
N ASP A 581 17.77 -29.24 12.59
CA ASP A 581 17.25 -30.62 12.68
C ASP A 581 17.71 -31.28 13.99
N GLU A 582 16.87 -32.14 14.55
CA GLU A 582 17.19 -32.97 15.72
C GLU A 582 18.42 -33.87 15.48
N ASP A 583 18.63 -34.31 14.23
CA ASP A 583 19.79 -35.12 13.81
C ASP A 583 21.14 -34.45 14.14
N TYR A 584 21.17 -33.12 14.28
CA TYR A 584 22.38 -32.34 14.65
C TYR A 584 22.30 -31.75 16.07
N GLY A 585 21.30 -32.13 16.87
CA GLY A 585 21.06 -31.62 18.22
C GLY A 585 20.15 -30.39 18.30
N GLY A 586 19.48 -30.01 17.20
CA GLY A 586 18.51 -28.92 17.16
C GLY A 586 17.14 -29.29 17.74
N LEU A 587 16.23 -28.32 17.79
CA LEU A 587 14.86 -28.51 18.30
C LEU A 587 13.78 -28.55 17.21
N ALA A 588 14.14 -28.27 15.96
CA ALA A 588 13.24 -28.29 14.82
C ALA A 588 11.90 -27.52 14.98
N MET A 589 11.89 -26.38 15.70
CA MET A 589 10.65 -25.68 16.09
C MET A 589 10.24 -24.51 15.16
N GLY A 590 11.04 -24.20 14.13
CA GLY A 590 10.71 -23.17 13.14
C GLY A 590 10.93 -21.74 13.61
N TYR A 591 10.39 -20.77 12.87
CA TYR A 591 10.74 -19.35 13.04
C TYR A 591 9.89 -18.65 14.09
N GLN A 592 8.66 -19.09 14.37
CA GLN A 592 7.87 -18.57 15.49
C GLN A 592 8.56 -18.81 16.83
N ALA A 593 9.00 -20.05 17.08
CA ALA A 593 9.75 -20.40 18.28
C ALA A 593 11.06 -19.60 18.38
N HIS A 594 11.73 -19.37 17.24
CA HIS A 594 12.95 -18.57 17.22
C HIS A 594 12.70 -17.11 17.58
N CYS A 595 11.57 -16.52 17.11
CA CYS A 595 11.14 -15.19 17.51
C CYS A 595 10.84 -15.10 19.02
N VAL A 596 10.24 -16.14 19.62
CA VAL A 596 9.99 -16.20 21.07
C VAL A 596 11.30 -16.11 21.85
N VAL A 597 12.28 -16.95 21.50
CA VAL A 597 13.59 -16.97 22.17
C VAL A 597 14.31 -15.64 21.99
N MET A 598 14.29 -15.09 20.77
CA MET A 598 14.91 -13.80 20.46
C MET A 598 14.29 -12.63 21.23
N GLU A 599 12.96 -12.58 21.34
CA GLU A 599 12.23 -11.55 22.07
C GLU A 599 12.59 -11.57 23.56
N GLU A 600 12.52 -12.74 24.20
CA GLU A 600 12.72 -12.84 25.66
C GLU A 600 14.20 -12.68 26.07
N ILE A 601 15.16 -13.14 25.26
CA ILE A 601 16.58 -12.85 25.51
C ILE A 601 16.84 -11.34 25.35
N SER A 602 16.27 -10.70 24.32
CA SER A 602 16.45 -9.26 24.08
C SER A 602 15.76 -8.40 25.13
N ARG A 603 14.68 -8.89 25.74
CA ARG A 603 14.02 -8.27 26.89
C ARG A 603 14.94 -8.22 28.11
N ALA A 604 15.75 -9.27 28.33
CA ALA A 604 16.74 -9.28 29.40
C ALA A 604 18.00 -8.46 29.06
N SER A 605 18.53 -8.60 27.84
CA SER A 605 19.65 -7.80 27.35
C SER A 605 19.69 -7.78 25.83
N GLY A 606 19.50 -6.60 25.23
CA GLY A 606 19.54 -6.42 23.78
C GLY A 606 20.87 -6.87 23.17
N SER A 607 21.98 -6.53 23.82
CA SER A 607 23.32 -6.89 23.35
C SER A 607 23.60 -8.40 23.36
N ILE A 608 23.16 -9.12 24.40
CA ILE A 608 23.28 -10.59 24.45
C ILE A 608 22.36 -11.21 23.40
N GLY A 609 21.13 -10.69 23.25
CA GLY A 609 20.19 -11.10 22.21
C GLY A 609 20.73 -10.92 20.80
N LEU A 610 21.45 -9.82 20.51
CA LEU A 610 22.08 -9.60 19.21
C LEU A 610 23.18 -10.63 18.91
N SER A 611 24.05 -10.92 19.90
CA SER A 611 25.08 -11.94 19.74
C SER A 611 24.47 -13.33 19.54
N TYR A 612 23.44 -13.66 20.31
CA TYR A 612 22.62 -14.86 20.11
C TYR A 612 22.09 -14.94 18.67
N ALA A 613 21.44 -13.90 18.16
CA ALA A 613 20.90 -13.87 16.80
C ALA A 613 21.98 -14.06 15.73
N ALA A 614 23.16 -13.43 15.90
CA ALA A 614 24.28 -13.62 14.99
C ALA A 614 24.76 -15.07 14.94
N HIS A 615 24.73 -15.77 16.07
CA HIS A 615 25.06 -17.18 16.13
C HIS A 615 23.97 -18.07 15.54
N SER A 616 22.75 -18.02 16.12
CA SER A 616 21.66 -18.94 15.79
C SER A 616 21.08 -18.69 14.39
N GLN A 617 20.96 -17.43 13.98
CA GLN A 617 20.31 -17.08 12.72
C GLN A 617 21.31 -16.83 11.58
N LEU A 618 22.38 -16.07 11.81
CA LEU A 618 23.31 -15.77 10.72
C LEU A 618 24.27 -16.94 10.42
N CYS A 619 24.59 -17.78 11.41
CA CYS A 619 25.49 -18.91 11.22
C CYS A 619 24.76 -20.25 11.16
N VAL A 620 24.10 -20.67 12.25
CA VAL A 620 23.46 -21.99 12.34
C VAL A 620 22.36 -22.16 11.28
N ASN A 621 21.43 -21.21 11.18
CA ASN A 621 20.36 -21.30 10.17
C ASN A 621 20.91 -21.27 8.73
N GLN A 622 21.95 -20.48 8.44
CA GLN A 622 22.54 -20.46 7.10
C GLN A 622 23.25 -21.76 6.71
N LEU A 623 23.91 -22.42 7.67
CA LEU A 623 24.46 -23.76 7.50
C LEU A 623 23.36 -24.82 7.33
N MET A 624 22.26 -24.69 8.09
CA MET A 624 21.10 -25.58 7.93
C MET A 624 20.47 -25.47 6.54
N LEU A 625 20.33 -24.25 6.01
CA LEU A 625 19.72 -24.02 4.70
C LEU A 625 20.62 -24.42 3.53
N ASN A 626 21.93 -24.15 3.63
CA ASN A 626 22.83 -24.19 2.48
C ASN A 626 23.97 -25.23 2.58
N GLY A 627 24.18 -25.83 3.75
CA GLY A 627 25.26 -26.78 3.99
C GLY A 627 25.00 -28.14 3.33
N SER A 628 26.08 -28.78 2.87
CA SER A 628 26.02 -30.21 2.51
C SER A 628 25.83 -31.07 3.77
N PRO A 629 25.38 -32.34 3.66
CA PRO A 629 25.29 -33.25 4.79
C PRO A 629 26.60 -33.33 5.60
N GLU A 630 27.74 -33.40 4.93
CA GLU A 630 29.07 -33.49 5.55
C GLU A 630 29.44 -32.18 6.27
N GLN A 631 29.10 -31.02 5.69
CA GLN A 631 29.29 -29.72 6.35
C GLN A 631 28.41 -29.59 7.60
N LYS A 632 27.15 -30.03 7.51
CA LYS A 632 26.20 -29.99 8.63
C LYS A 632 26.69 -30.86 9.79
N GLU A 633 27.06 -32.12 9.51
CA GLU A 633 27.61 -33.04 10.50
C GLU A 633 28.89 -32.51 11.14
N LYS A 634 29.77 -31.86 10.36
CA LYS A 634 31.04 -31.31 10.85
C LYS A 634 30.87 -30.08 11.75
N TYR A 635 30.00 -29.13 11.38
CA TYR A 635 29.98 -27.80 12.02
C TYR A 635 28.82 -27.60 13.00
N LEU A 636 27.63 -28.17 12.74
CA LEU A 636 26.43 -27.85 13.53
C LEU A 636 26.47 -28.35 14.98
N PRO A 637 26.91 -29.59 15.29
CA PRO A 637 26.88 -30.07 16.68
C PRO A 637 27.67 -29.20 17.66
N GLY A 638 28.87 -28.74 17.24
CA GLY A 638 29.69 -27.83 18.05
C GLY A 638 29.10 -26.42 18.18
N LEU A 639 28.39 -25.94 17.16
CA LEU A 639 27.70 -24.65 17.21
C LEU A 639 26.43 -24.72 18.08
N ILE A 640 25.69 -25.82 18.02
CA ILE A 640 24.43 -25.98 18.76
C ILE A 640 24.68 -26.24 20.25
N SER A 641 25.73 -26.98 20.60
CA SER A 641 26.16 -27.17 22.00
C SER A 641 26.76 -25.91 22.64
N GLY A 642 27.11 -24.90 21.84
CA GLY A 642 27.77 -23.68 22.32
C GLY A 642 29.27 -23.84 22.60
N GLU A 643 29.88 -24.96 22.20
CA GLU A 643 31.34 -25.13 22.24
C GLU A 643 32.06 -24.24 21.24
N ASN A 644 31.44 -24.04 20.07
CA ASN A 644 31.92 -23.16 19.02
C ASN A 644 30.99 -21.96 18.87
N ILE A 645 31.55 -20.80 18.53
CA ILE A 645 30.82 -19.56 18.30
C ILE A 645 30.76 -19.28 16.79
N GLY A 646 29.57 -18.96 16.29
CA GLY A 646 29.31 -18.66 14.89
C GLY A 646 29.24 -17.16 14.60
N ALA A 647 29.70 -16.78 13.40
CA ALA A 647 29.52 -15.44 12.83
C ALA A 647 29.28 -15.48 11.31
N LEU A 648 28.86 -14.34 10.76
CA LEU A 648 28.72 -14.13 9.31
C LEU A 648 29.42 -12.83 8.91
N ALA A 649 30.27 -12.90 7.89
CA ALA A 649 31.11 -11.79 7.44
C ALA A 649 30.83 -11.42 5.98
N MET A 650 30.14 -10.30 5.80
CA MET A 650 29.73 -9.82 4.49
C MET A 650 30.20 -8.39 4.22
N SER A 651 29.88 -7.45 5.11
CA SER A 651 30.12 -6.02 4.95
C SER A 651 31.61 -5.65 4.97
N GLU A 652 31.94 -4.58 4.25
CA GLU A 652 33.28 -4.01 4.15
C GLU A 652 33.21 -2.50 4.34
N HIS A 653 34.36 -1.85 4.59
CA HIS A 653 34.46 -0.39 4.66
C HIS A 653 33.82 0.31 3.45
N SER A 654 33.97 -0.25 2.25
CA SER A 654 33.40 0.28 1.02
C SER A 654 32.07 -0.35 0.59
N ALA A 655 31.53 -1.33 1.33
CA ALA A 655 30.34 -2.09 0.93
C ALA A 655 29.45 -2.43 2.14
N GLY A 656 28.49 -1.54 2.43
CA GLY A 656 27.44 -1.70 3.45
C GLY A 656 26.09 -2.01 2.81
N SER A 657 25.24 -0.99 2.61
CA SER A 657 23.93 -1.14 1.95
C SER A 657 24.01 -1.70 0.53
N ASP A 658 25.09 -1.39 -0.21
CA ASP A 658 25.43 -2.02 -1.48
C ASP A 658 26.45 -3.15 -1.28
N VAL A 659 26.02 -4.18 -0.55
CA VAL A 659 26.94 -5.23 -0.09
C VAL A 659 27.54 -6.08 -1.23
N VAL A 660 26.86 -6.14 -2.39
CA VAL A 660 27.33 -6.90 -3.55
C VAL A 660 28.52 -6.25 -4.26
N SER A 661 28.83 -5.00 -3.94
CA SER A 661 30.00 -4.25 -4.40
C SER A 661 31.26 -4.49 -3.54
N MET A 662 31.24 -5.52 -2.68
CA MET A 662 32.39 -6.01 -1.92
C MET A 662 33.62 -6.26 -2.81
N LYS A 663 34.81 -6.05 -2.25
CA LYS A 663 36.11 -6.12 -2.94
C LYS A 663 36.96 -7.30 -2.51
N MET A 664 36.74 -7.87 -1.33
CA MET A 664 37.48 -9.04 -0.86
C MET A 664 37.46 -10.15 -1.92
N THR A 665 38.62 -10.73 -2.19
CA THR A 665 38.79 -11.73 -3.26
C THR A 665 39.03 -13.13 -2.69
N ALA A 666 38.66 -14.14 -3.47
CA ALA A 666 38.98 -15.54 -3.24
C ALA A 666 39.62 -16.08 -4.53
N LYS A 667 40.95 -16.24 -4.54
CA LYS A 667 41.70 -16.72 -5.70
C LYS A 667 41.77 -18.24 -5.69
N GLU A 668 41.38 -18.88 -6.78
CA GLU A 668 41.50 -20.33 -6.92
C GLU A 668 42.98 -20.77 -6.88
N VAL A 669 43.25 -21.80 -6.09
CA VAL A 669 44.55 -22.47 -5.95
C VAL A 669 44.33 -23.98 -5.94
N ASP A 670 45.42 -24.76 -5.94
CA ASP A 670 45.29 -26.21 -5.80
C ASP A 670 44.59 -26.58 -4.47
N GLY A 671 43.60 -27.46 -4.55
CA GLY A 671 42.79 -27.89 -3.40
C GLY A 671 41.74 -26.90 -2.86
N GLY A 672 41.72 -25.63 -3.29
CA GLY A 672 40.81 -24.65 -2.68
C GLY A 672 40.96 -23.20 -3.16
N TYR A 673 40.82 -22.26 -2.23
CA TYR A 673 40.86 -20.82 -2.48
C TYR A 673 41.73 -20.09 -1.44
N LEU A 674 42.43 -19.04 -1.86
CA LEU A 674 43.08 -18.08 -0.96
C LEU A 674 42.23 -16.81 -0.85
N LEU A 675 41.77 -16.52 0.36
CA LEU A 675 40.95 -15.35 0.68
C LEU A 675 41.84 -14.17 1.10
N ASN A 676 41.62 -13.01 0.48
CA ASN A 676 42.37 -11.79 0.74
C ASN A 676 41.46 -10.56 0.83
N GLY A 677 41.55 -9.82 1.94
CA GLY A 677 40.85 -8.57 2.18
C GLY A 677 40.41 -8.38 3.63
N THR A 678 39.46 -7.47 3.83
CA THR A 678 38.96 -7.11 5.16
C THR A 678 37.43 -7.14 5.20
N LYS A 679 36.87 -7.59 6.31
CA LYS A 679 35.44 -7.47 6.63
C LYS A 679 35.25 -6.57 7.84
N MET A 680 34.16 -5.81 7.86
CA MET A 680 33.94 -4.76 8.86
C MET A 680 32.53 -4.88 9.47
N TRP A 681 32.41 -4.54 10.75
CA TRP A 681 31.18 -4.62 11.54
C TRP A 681 30.69 -6.07 11.79
N ILE A 682 31.62 -7.01 11.96
CA ILE A 682 31.26 -8.44 12.07
C ILE A 682 30.93 -8.80 13.52
N THR A 683 29.64 -8.97 13.79
CA THR A 683 29.12 -9.47 15.07
C THR A 683 29.65 -10.87 15.38
N ASN A 684 30.04 -11.09 16.63
CA ASN A 684 30.76 -12.27 17.15
C ASN A 684 32.14 -12.50 16.52
N GLY A 685 32.54 -11.74 15.48
CA GLY A 685 33.79 -11.92 14.75
C GLY A 685 35.06 -12.04 15.62
N PRO A 686 35.23 -11.22 16.68
CA PRO A 686 36.39 -11.32 17.57
C PRO A 686 36.51 -12.65 18.33
N ASP A 687 35.40 -13.34 18.59
CA ASP A 687 35.35 -14.56 19.43
C ASP A 687 34.89 -15.81 18.65
N ALA A 688 34.53 -15.64 17.38
CA ALA A 688 33.99 -16.72 16.56
C ALA A 688 35.04 -17.81 16.33
N HIS A 689 34.56 -19.05 16.25
CA HIS A 689 35.32 -20.22 15.84
C HIS A 689 35.07 -20.54 14.36
N THR A 690 33.84 -20.31 13.89
CA THR A 690 33.39 -20.56 12.52
C THR A 690 32.72 -19.32 11.94
N ILE A 691 33.17 -18.86 10.78
CA ILE A 691 32.61 -17.68 10.10
C ILE A 691 32.17 -18.03 8.69
N ILE A 692 30.94 -17.65 8.32
CA ILE A 692 30.48 -17.67 6.93
C ILE A 692 30.97 -16.40 6.24
N VAL A 693 31.91 -16.50 5.30
CA VAL A 693 32.55 -15.37 4.64
C VAL A 693 32.12 -15.29 3.17
N TYR A 694 31.73 -14.09 2.72
CA TYR A 694 31.42 -13.82 1.32
C TYR A 694 32.59 -13.11 0.63
N ALA A 695 33.07 -13.66 -0.48
CA ALA A 695 34.19 -13.10 -1.24
C ALA A 695 34.00 -13.26 -2.76
N LYS A 696 34.67 -12.41 -3.55
CA LYS A 696 34.66 -12.44 -5.02
C LYS A 696 35.60 -13.53 -5.53
N THR A 697 35.05 -14.60 -6.08
CA THR A 697 35.78 -15.59 -6.88
C THR A 697 35.94 -15.13 -8.33
N ASP A 698 35.01 -14.31 -8.82
CA ASP A 698 35.13 -13.57 -10.08
C ASP A 698 34.93 -12.07 -9.80
N PRO A 699 36.02 -11.27 -9.72
CA PRO A 699 35.94 -9.83 -9.50
C PRO A 699 35.17 -9.07 -10.58
N HIS A 700 35.11 -9.61 -11.81
CA HIS A 700 34.40 -8.98 -12.94
C HIS A 700 32.93 -9.40 -13.03
N GLY A 701 32.54 -10.47 -12.32
CA GLY A 701 31.19 -11.03 -12.34
C GLY A 701 30.12 -10.23 -11.57
N ALA A 702 30.46 -9.06 -11.01
CA ALA A 702 29.57 -8.27 -10.14
C ALA A 702 28.91 -9.17 -9.07
N SER A 703 27.59 -9.07 -8.85
CA SER A 703 26.88 -9.92 -7.88
C SER A 703 26.94 -11.42 -8.22
N LYS A 704 27.14 -11.78 -9.48
CA LYS A 704 27.26 -13.18 -9.94
C LYS A 704 28.65 -13.77 -9.72
N GLY A 705 29.64 -12.97 -9.29
CA GLY A 705 31.00 -13.43 -9.02
C GLY A 705 31.31 -13.70 -7.54
N ILE A 706 30.29 -13.75 -6.68
CA ILE A 706 30.43 -13.91 -5.23
C ILE A 706 30.23 -15.38 -4.84
N THR A 707 31.07 -15.88 -3.95
CA THR A 707 30.99 -17.21 -3.33
C THR A 707 30.96 -17.09 -1.81
N ALA A 708 30.23 -17.99 -1.14
CA ALA A 708 30.19 -18.10 0.31
C ALA A 708 31.13 -19.24 0.77
N PHE A 709 31.86 -19.01 1.86
CA PHE A 709 32.87 -19.91 2.39
C PHE A 709 32.67 -20.12 3.89
N ILE A 710 32.90 -21.33 4.38
CA ILE A 710 33.00 -21.63 5.81
C ILE A 710 34.48 -21.50 6.20
N VAL A 711 34.80 -20.55 7.07
CA VAL A 711 36.18 -20.25 7.48
C VAL A 711 36.34 -20.49 8.97
N PRO A 712 37.15 -21.48 9.39
CA PRO A 712 37.63 -21.60 10.76
C PRO A 712 38.55 -20.41 11.10
N THR A 713 38.34 -19.75 12.23
CA THR A 713 39.16 -18.59 12.64
C THR A 713 40.57 -18.97 13.09
N SER A 714 40.83 -20.26 13.33
CA SER A 714 42.17 -20.81 13.54
C SER A 714 43.00 -20.92 12.25
N SER A 715 42.41 -20.64 11.08
CA SER A 715 43.12 -20.66 9.79
C SER A 715 44.26 -19.65 9.77
N LYS A 716 45.43 -20.07 9.29
CA LYS A 716 46.59 -19.19 9.11
C LYS A 716 46.23 -18.00 8.21
N GLY A 717 46.62 -16.80 8.64
CA GLY A 717 46.34 -15.55 7.91
C GLY A 717 45.04 -14.84 8.32
N PHE A 718 44.21 -15.47 9.15
CA PHE A 718 43.05 -14.83 9.74
C PHE A 718 43.45 -14.05 11.00
N SER A 719 42.91 -12.84 11.17
CA SER A 719 43.00 -12.10 12.44
C SER A 719 41.83 -11.15 12.63
N CYS A 720 41.56 -10.74 13.88
CA CYS A 720 40.70 -9.61 14.17
C CYS A 720 41.58 -8.38 14.43
N ALA A 721 41.54 -7.38 13.55
CA ALA A 721 42.37 -6.18 13.67
C ALA A 721 41.97 -5.34 14.89
N LYS A 722 40.66 -5.18 15.11
CA LYS A 722 40.13 -4.38 16.20
C LYS A 722 38.71 -4.82 16.57
N LYS A 723 38.47 -4.97 17.88
CA LYS A 723 37.12 -4.96 18.46
C LYS A 723 36.63 -3.52 18.59
N LEU A 724 35.41 -3.27 18.15
CA LEU A 724 34.81 -1.95 18.05
C LEU A 724 34.15 -1.54 19.37
N ASP A 725 34.30 -0.27 19.73
CA ASP A 725 33.61 0.36 20.84
C ASP A 725 32.37 1.09 20.30
N LYS A 726 31.18 0.57 20.63
CA LYS A 726 29.91 0.98 20.02
C LYS A 726 29.07 1.80 20.99
N PHE A 727 28.15 2.59 20.42
CA PHE A 727 27.16 3.39 21.16
C PHE A 727 26.27 2.53 22.06
N GLY A 728 25.67 1.48 21.50
CA GLY A 728 24.92 0.44 22.21
C GLY A 728 25.34 -0.94 21.72
N MET A 729 24.60 -1.96 22.14
CA MET A 729 24.88 -3.36 21.84
C MET A 729 26.30 -3.77 22.26
N ARG A 730 26.76 -3.24 23.40
CA ARG A 730 28.15 -3.31 23.89
C ARG A 730 28.54 -4.70 24.40
N GLY A 731 27.57 -5.49 24.85
CA GLY A 731 27.74 -6.92 25.10
C GLY A 731 27.89 -7.79 23.85
N SER A 732 27.67 -7.24 22.66
CA SER A 732 27.83 -7.97 21.42
C SER A 732 29.16 -7.61 20.78
N ASN A 733 30.15 -8.49 20.92
CA ASN A 733 31.49 -8.22 20.39
C ASN A 733 31.41 -8.08 18.85
N THR A 734 31.96 -6.99 18.32
CA THR A 734 31.94 -6.70 16.88
C THR A 734 33.33 -6.27 16.45
N GLY A 735 33.81 -6.82 15.33
CA GLY A 735 35.19 -6.60 14.91
C GLY A 735 35.38 -6.26 13.44
N GLU A 736 36.55 -5.71 13.16
CA GLU A 736 37.18 -5.73 11.85
C GLU A 736 37.98 -7.03 11.70
N LEU A 737 37.72 -7.79 10.64
CA LEU A 737 38.38 -9.07 10.35
C LEU A 737 39.30 -8.91 9.16
N VAL A 738 40.50 -9.46 9.24
CA VAL A 738 41.54 -9.41 8.22
C VAL A 738 41.83 -10.83 7.74
N PHE A 739 41.93 -10.97 6.43
CA PHE A 739 42.25 -12.21 5.73
C PHE A 739 43.48 -11.96 4.86
N GLU A 740 44.61 -12.54 5.22
CA GLU A 740 45.89 -12.49 4.50
C GLU A 740 46.25 -13.89 4.02
N ASP A 741 46.00 -14.19 2.75
CA ASP A 741 46.22 -15.51 2.15
C ASP A 741 45.60 -16.67 2.97
N VAL A 742 44.37 -16.46 3.45
CA VAL A 742 43.64 -17.49 4.21
C VAL A 742 43.23 -18.61 3.26
N PHE A 743 43.83 -19.79 3.42
CA PHE A 743 43.47 -20.96 2.64
C PHE A 743 42.14 -21.56 3.12
N VAL A 744 41.21 -21.71 2.19
CA VAL A 744 39.91 -22.37 2.41
C VAL A 744 39.80 -23.55 1.44
N PRO A 745 39.66 -24.78 1.94
CA PRO A 745 39.62 -25.96 1.08
C PRO A 745 38.27 -26.04 0.34
N ARG A 746 38.24 -26.78 -0.78
CA ARG A 746 37.06 -26.82 -1.67
C ARG A 746 35.79 -27.32 -0.97
N GLU A 747 35.91 -28.24 -0.02
CA GLU A 747 34.80 -28.76 0.79
C GLU A 747 34.18 -27.71 1.74
N ASN A 748 34.84 -26.58 1.97
CA ASN A 748 34.33 -25.48 2.78
C ASN A 748 33.61 -24.40 1.95
N ILE A 749 33.36 -24.63 0.66
CA ILE A 749 32.47 -23.77 -0.14
C ILE A 749 31.03 -24.04 0.29
N LEU A 750 30.33 -23.00 0.76
CA LEU A 750 28.92 -23.09 1.14
C LEU A 750 28.05 -22.87 -0.10
N GLY A 751 27.29 -23.89 -0.51
CA GLY A 751 26.52 -23.88 -1.74
C GLY A 751 27.38 -24.15 -2.98
N SER A 752 27.56 -23.16 -3.85
CA SER A 752 28.32 -23.34 -5.10
C SER A 752 29.11 -22.10 -5.46
N VAL A 753 30.22 -22.28 -6.18
CA VAL A 753 31.03 -21.19 -6.73
C VAL A 753 30.16 -20.23 -7.53
N ASN A 754 30.36 -18.93 -7.34
CA ASN A 754 29.63 -17.84 -8.01
C ASN A 754 28.11 -17.82 -7.69
N LYS A 755 27.67 -18.54 -6.64
CA LYS A 755 26.28 -18.57 -6.16
C LYS A 755 26.13 -18.06 -4.72
N GLY A 756 27.10 -17.31 -4.20
CA GLY A 756 27.03 -16.72 -2.86
C GLY A 756 25.83 -15.78 -2.66
N VAL A 757 25.42 -15.01 -3.68
CA VAL A 757 24.20 -14.19 -3.58
C VAL A 757 22.94 -15.05 -3.40
N ARG A 758 22.90 -16.27 -3.96
CA ARG A 758 21.79 -17.20 -3.70
C ARG A 758 21.78 -17.63 -2.24
N VAL A 759 22.93 -18.03 -1.68
CA VAL A 759 23.08 -18.39 -0.25
C VAL A 759 22.62 -17.24 0.65
N LEU A 760 23.00 -16.00 0.31
CA LEU A 760 22.53 -14.81 1.03
C LEU A 760 21.00 -14.67 0.97
N MET A 761 20.42 -14.71 -0.24
CA MET A 761 18.97 -14.51 -0.42
C MET A 761 18.13 -15.65 0.16
N GLU A 762 18.70 -16.85 0.33
CA GLU A 762 18.00 -17.98 0.94
C GLU A 762 17.73 -17.80 2.45
N GLY A 763 18.52 -16.96 3.14
CA GLY A 763 18.38 -16.70 4.57
C GLY A 763 18.01 -15.26 4.95
N LEU A 764 18.22 -14.28 4.07
CA LEU A 764 18.14 -12.85 4.43
C LEU A 764 16.74 -12.38 4.87
N ASP A 765 15.67 -12.88 4.25
CA ASP A 765 14.30 -12.51 4.67
C ASP A 765 13.93 -13.14 6.02
N LEU A 766 14.38 -14.37 6.27
CA LEU A 766 14.22 -15.05 7.55
C LEU A 766 15.06 -14.38 8.65
N GLU A 767 16.27 -13.93 8.32
CA GLU A 767 17.10 -13.10 9.19
C GLU A 767 16.35 -11.85 9.64
N ARG A 768 15.74 -11.12 8.71
CA ARG A 768 14.94 -9.92 9.02
C ARG A 768 13.75 -10.24 9.92
N LEU A 769 13.04 -11.32 9.64
CA LEU A 769 11.93 -11.78 10.45
C LEU A 769 12.36 -12.07 11.89
N VAL A 770 13.38 -12.91 12.10
CA VAL A 770 13.82 -13.24 13.47
C VAL A 770 14.38 -12.01 14.18
N LEU A 771 15.15 -11.17 13.50
CA LEU A 771 15.67 -9.93 14.08
C LEU A 771 14.59 -8.89 14.40
N SER A 772 13.37 -8.98 13.84
CA SER A 772 12.26 -8.10 14.23
C SER A 772 11.74 -8.39 15.63
N ALA A 773 12.03 -9.57 16.20
CA ALA A 773 11.68 -9.93 17.56
C ALA A 773 12.57 -9.25 18.62
N GLY A 774 13.82 -8.91 18.29
CA GLY A 774 14.73 -8.21 19.21
C GLY A 774 14.18 -6.87 19.71
N PRO A 775 13.73 -5.97 18.80
CA PRO A 775 13.02 -4.74 19.17
C PRO A 775 11.78 -4.95 20.05
N LEU A 776 11.05 -6.07 19.89
CA LEU A 776 9.90 -6.38 20.75
C LEU A 776 10.33 -6.58 22.20
N GLY A 777 11.43 -7.33 22.41
CA GLY A 777 12.03 -7.52 23.73
C GLY A 777 12.41 -6.20 24.38
N LEU A 778 13.05 -5.31 23.63
CA LEU A 778 13.45 -3.98 24.11
C LEU A 778 12.26 -3.07 24.44
N MET A 779 11.17 -3.16 23.67
CA MET A 779 9.92 -2.44 23.98
C MET A 779 9.27 -2.96 25.26
N GLN A 780 9.22 -4.27 25.45
CA GLN A 780 8.71 -4.87 26.68
C GLN A 780 9.60 -4.50 27.87
N ALA A 781 10.93 -4.56 27.73
CA ALA A 781 11.87 -4.14 28.78
C ALA A 781 11.71 -2.68 29.17
N SER A 782 11.43 -1.81 28.19
CA SER A 782 11.10 -0.40 28.43
C SER A 782 9.85 -0.25 29.31
N LEU A 783 8.79 -1.01 29.00
CA LEU A 783 7.56 -1.02 29.80
C LEU A 783 7.79 -1.61 31.20
N ASP A 784 8.58 -2.68 31.31
CA ASP A 784 8.90 -3.35 32.58
C ASP A 784 9.66 -2.43 33.53
N ALA A 785 10.56 -1.59 33.01
CA ALA A 785 11.29 -0.61 33.81
C ALA A 785 10.41 0.57 34.22
N VAL A 786 9.58 1.05 33.31
CA VAL A 786 8.82 2.30 33.48
C VAL A 786 7.57 2.09 34.31
N LEU A 787 6.78 1.04 34.07
CA LEU A 787 5.49 0.84 34.72
C LEU A 787 5.59 0.82 36.26
N PRO A 788 6.52 0.08 36.89
CA PRO A 788 6.70 0.14 38.34
C PRO A 788 7.14 1.53 38.83
N TYR A 789 8.02 2.20 38.08
CA TYR A 789 8.53 3.52 38.44
C TYR A 789 7.42 4.57 38.45
N VAL A 790 6.61 4.66 37.39
CA VAL A 790 5.56 5.69 37.29
C VAL A 790 4.44 5.50 38.32
N HIS A 791 4.18 4.28 38.76
CA HIS A 791 3.18 3.98 39.79
C HIS A 791 3.69 4.19 41.22
N THR A 792 5.00 4.26 41.44
CA THR A 792 5.61 4.48 42.76
C THR A 792 6.11 5.91 42.95
N ARG A 793 6.69 6.53 41.90
CA ARG A 793 7.20 7.89 41.92
C ARG A 793 6.06 8.89 42.06
N LYS A 794 6.10 9.73 43.09
CA LYS A 794 5.11 10.79 43.32
C LYS A 794 5.65 12.17 42.98
N GLN A 795 4.85 12.98 42.30
CA GLN A 795 5.01 14.44 42.15
C GLN A 795 3.63 15.08 42.26
N PHE A 796 3.56 16.33 42.70
CA PHE A 796 2.28 17.02 42.94
C PHE A 796 1.30 16.21 43.83
N GLY A 797 1.83 15.47 44.81
CA GLY A 797 1.03 14.72 45.79
C GLY A 797 0.51 13.35 45.33
N GLN A 798 0.71 12.93 44.08
CA GLN A 798 0.19 11.67 43.54
C GLN A 798 1.22 10.89 42.71
N PRO A 799 1.04 9.57 42.51
CA PRO A 799 1.83 8.82 41.53
C PRO A 799 1.79 9.47 40.15
N ILE A 800 2.94 9.59 39.48
CA ILE A 800 3.01 10.23 38.17
C ILE A 800 2.21 9.46 37.09
N ALA A 801 1.95 8.18 37.30
CA ALA A 801 1.05 7.36 36.48
C ALA A 801 -0.38 7.90 36.38
N HIS A 802 -0.85 8.73 37.32
CA HIS A 802 -2.19 9.33 37.29
C HIS A 802 -2.26 10.64 36.52
N ASN A 803 -1.13 11.16 36.03
CA ASN A 803 -1.12 12.35 35.18
C ASN A 803 -1.51 11.96 33.74
N GLN A 804 -2.49 12.64 33.15
CA GLN A 804 -3.05 12.27 31.84
C GLN A 804 -2.00 12.19 30.72
N LEU A 805 -1.02 13.09 30.68
CA LEU A 805 0.07 13.06 29.68
C LEU A 805 0.99 11.84 29.85
N VAL A 806 1.19 11.37 31.09
CA VAL A 806 1.93 10.12 31.36
C VAL A 806 1.11 8.91 30.91
N GLN A 807 -0.20 8.90 31.19
CA GLN A 807 -1.10 7.83 30.74
C GLN A 807 -1.15 7.73 29.22
N GLY A 808 -1.25 8.86 28.52
CA GLY A 808 -1.20 8.90 27.05
C GLY A 808 0.09 8.30 26.52
N LYS A 809 1.24 8.66 27.10
CA LYS A 809 2.54 8.11 26.69
C LYS A 809 2.65 6.60 26.96
N LEU A 810 2.17 6.12 28.12
CA LEU A 810 2.13 4.68 28.43
C LEU A 810 1.22 3.91 27.44
N ALA A 811 0.08 4.50 27.08
CA ALA A 811 -0.84 3.92 26.10
C ALA A 811 -0.20 3.83 24.71
N ASP A 812 0.51 4.88 24.28
CA ASP A 812 1.26 4.88 23.03
C ASP A 812 2.36 3.81 23.04
N MET A 813 3.13 3.73 24.13
CA MET A 813 4.19 2.72 24.26
C MET A 813 3.67 1.30 24.13
N TYR A 814 2.59 0.99 24.86
CA TYR A 814 1.94 -0.31 24.82
C TYR A 814 1.37 -0.62 23.43
N THR A 815 0.71 0.35 22.79
CA THR A 815 0.09 0.16 21.47
C THR A 815 1.14 -0.11 20.40
N LYS A 816 2.24 0.67 20.39
CA LYS A 816 3.38 0.45 19.49
C LYS A 816 3.99 -0.95 19.65
N PHE A 817 4.14 -1.39 20.90
CA PHE A 817 4.62 -2.73 21.21
C PHE A 817 3.68 -3.81 20.68
N ARG A 818 2.39 -3.76 21.02
CA ARG A 818 1.40 -4.77 20.61
C ARG A 818 1.23 -4.83 19.09
N ALA A 819 1.24 -3.68 18.40
CA ALA A 819 1.18 -3.63 16.95
C ALA A 819 2.41 -4.28 16.29
N SER A 820 3.61 -3.98 16.81
CA SER A 820 4.86 -4.57 16.31
C SER A 820 4.93 -6.08 16.57
N GLN A 821 4.47 -6.51 17.74
CA GLN A 821 4.42 -7.92 18.12
C GLN A 821 3.44 -8.68 17.22
N ALA A 822 2.22 -8.17 17.04
CA ALA A 822 1.23 -8.78 16.17
C ALA A 822 1.75 -8.92 14.72
N PHE A 823 2.40 -7.90 14.17
CA PHE A 823 2.96 -7.96 12.83
C PHE A 823 4.06 -9.02 12.72
N THR A 824 5.06 -8.99 13.62
CA THR A 824 6.17 -9.96 13.62
C THR A 824 5.68 -11.40 13.72
N TYR A 825 4.83 -11.70 14.71
CA TYR A 825 4.35 -13.08 14.91
C TYR A 825 3.40 -13.54 13.82
N ASN A 826 2.59 -12.66 13.23
CA ASN A 826 1.77 -13.03 12.08
C ASN A 826 2.62 -13.43 10.87
N VAL A 827 3.71 -12.70 10.60
CA VAL A 827 4.64 -13.06 9.51
C VAL A 827 5.37 -14.36 9.84
N ALA A 828 5.85 -14.54 11.07
CA ALA A 828 6.50 -15.79 11.47
C ALA A 828 5.58 -17.00 11.34
N ARG A 829 4.32 -16.85 11.77
CA ARG A 829 3.29 -17.88 11.62
C ARG A 829 3.03 -18.20 10.15
N ALA A 830 2.86 -17.20 9.29
CA ALA A 830 2.65 -17.43 7.86
C ALA A 830 3.83 -18.17 7.22
N VAL A 831 5.07 -17.84 7.61
CA VAL A 831 6.27 -18.55 7.16
C VAL A 831 6.23 -20.01 7.58
N ASP A 832 5.96 -20.30 8.85
CA ASP A 832 5.91 -21.68 9.37
C ASP A 832 4.75 -22.49 8.80
N GLU A 833 3.54 -21.93 8.73
CA GLU A 833 2.37 -22.60 8.15
C GLU A 833 2.55 -22.89 6.65
N SER A 834 3.38 -22.11 5.94
CA SER A 834 3.72 -22.36 4.54
C SER A 834 4.79 -23.45 4.32
N HIS A 835 5.27 -24.14 5.36
CA HIS A 835 6.44 -25.05 5.27
C HIS A 835 6.41 -26.08 4.13
N ALA A 836 5.22 -26.57 3.76
CA ALA A 836 5.06 -27.57 2.69
C ALA A 836 5.33 -26.98 1.30
N SER A 837 5.07 -25.68 1.13
CA SER A 837 5.35 -24.89 -0.07
C SER A 837 5.70 -23.46 0.34
N PRO A 838 6.95 -23.20 0.75
CA PRO A 838 7.32 -21.95 1.42
C PRO A 838 6.94 -20.70 0.61
N ASP A 839 6.09 -19.86 1.20
CA ASP A 839 5.69 -18.54 0.66
C ASP A 839 6.21 -17.45 1.58
N ILE A 840 7.50 -17.14 1.45
CA ILE A 840 8.16 -16.11 2.24
C ILE A 840 8.14 -14.80 1.46
N LYS A 841 7.28 -13.88 1.89
CA LYS A 841 7.16 -12.56 1.27
C LYS A 841 8.22 -11.62 1.79
N THR A 842 9.11 -11.20 0.88
CA THR A 842 10.20 -10.26 1.18
C THR A 842 9.70 -8.96 1.81
N GLN A 843 8.59 -8.41 1.33
CA GLN A 843 8.01 -7.17 1.86
C GLN A 843 7.49 -7.32 3.29
N ASP A 844 6.99 -8.50 3.67
CA ASP A 844 6.42 -8.74 4.99
C ASP A 844 7.55 -8.86 6.03
N CYS A 845 8.60 -9.61 5.70
CA CYS A 845 9.80 -9.73 6.55
C CYS A 845 10.52 -8.38 6.70
N ALA A 846 10.68 -7.62 5.61
CA ALA A 846 11.26 -6.29 5.65
C ALA A 846 10.39 -5.28 6.41
N GLY A 847 9.06 -5.39 6.27
CA GLY A 847 8.08 -4.56 6.97
C GLY A 847 8.07 -4.80 8.47
N ALA A 848 8.13 -6.07 8.91
CA ALA A 848 8.12 -6.44 10.32
C ALA A 848 9.29 -5.78 11.08
N ILE A 849 10.53 -5.96 10.61
CA ILE A 849 11.70 -5.36 11.25
C ILE A 849 11.78 -3.84 11.08
N LEU A 850 11.30 -3.29 9.95
CA LEU A 850 11.22 -1.84 9.76
C LEU A 850 10.33 -1.21 10.83
N TYR A 851 9.13 -1.73 11.02
CA TYR A 851 8.16 -1.19 11.96
C TYR A 851 8.64 -1.40 13.40
N ALA A 852 9.05 -2.62 13.76
CA ALA A 852 9.46 -2.94 15.12
C ALA A 852 10.70 -2.14 15.57
N ALA A 853 11.70 -1.97 14.69
CA ALA A 853 12.92 -1.24 15.01
C ALA A 853 12.67 0.25 15.34
N GLU A 854 11.92 0.95 14.49
CA GLU A 854 11.63 2.37 14.70
C GLU A 854 10.75 2.58 15.94
N ARG A 855 9.77 1.69 16.17
CA ARG A 855 8.92 1.74 17.37
C ARG A 855 9.69 1.44 18.65
N ALA A 856 10.71 0.58 18.62
CA ALA A 856 11.55 0.32 19.79
C ALA A 856 12.39 1.53 20.21
N THR A 857 12.96 2.27 19.26
CA THR A 857 13.68 3.52 19.56
C THR A 857 12.74 4.55 20.19
N GLU A 858 11.55 4.73 19.64
CA GLU A 858 10.55 5.65 20.20
C GLU A 858 10.14 5.25 21.62
N ASN A 859 9.84 3.96 21.85
CA ASN A 859 9.46 3.46 23.17
C ASN A 859 10.57 3.63 24.20
N ALA A 860 11.82 3.39 23.82
CA ALA A 860 12.94 3.56 24.73
C ALA A 860 13.22 5.04 25.05
N LEU A 861 13.00 5.96 24.09
CA LEU A 861 13.06 7.40 24.35
C LEU A 861 11.94 7.86 25.29
N ASP A 862 10.71 7.37 25.07
CA ASP A 862 9.59 7.63 25.96
C ASP A 862 9.83 7.08 27.37
N ALA A 863 10.49 5.93 27.48
CA ALA A 863 10.88 5.34 28.76
C ALA A 863 11.86 6.22 29.54
N ILE A 864 12.89 6.74 28.87
CA ILE A 864 13.81 7.73 29.47
C ILE A 864 13.02 8.95 29.95
N GLN A 865 12.13 9.49 29.11
CA GLN A 865 11.34 10.67 29.43
C GLN A 865 10.42 10.46 30.64
N LEU A 866 9.77 9.29 30.73
CA LEU A 866 8.88 8.94 31.85
C LEU A 866 9.63 8.75 33.17
N MET A 867 10.90 8.35 33.12
CA MET A 867 11.76 8.28 34.29
C MET A 867 12.41 9.62 34.64
N GLY A 868 12.35 10.62 33.74
CA GLY A 868 12.89 11.96 33.93
C GLY A 868 14.41 11.93 34.13
N GLY A 869 14.93 12.72 35.08
CA GLY A 869 16.36 12.75 35.39
C GLY A 869 16.95 11.37 35.73
N MET A 870 16.16 10.48 36.33
CA MET A 870 16.60 9.10 36.61
C MET A 870 16.81 8.32 35.31
N GLY A 871 15.96 8.49 34.30
CA GLY A 871 16.09 7.82 33.02
C GLY A 871 17.35 8.21 32.23
N TYR A 872 17.99 9.33 32.59
CA TYR A 872 19.19 9.84 31.94
C TYR A 872 20.50 9.38 32.60
N VAL A 873 20.42 8.76 33.79
CA VAL A 873 21.60 8.19 34.46
C VAL A 873 21.69 6.68 34.21
N ASN A 874 22.91 6.14 34.18
CA ASN A 874 23.15 4.71 33.93
C ASN A 874 22.84 3.80 35.13
N GLU A 875 22.21 4.32 36.19
CA GLU A 875 21.74 3.53 37.34
C GLU A 875 20.47 2.73 37.01
N VAL A 876 19.76 3.10 35.94
CA VAL A 876 18.57 2.40 35.45
C VAL A 876 18.75 1.93 34.01
N PRO A 877 18.08 0.84 33.59
CA PRO A 877 18.35 0.20 32.30
C PRO A 877 17.88 0.99 31.07
N VAL A 878 16.96 1.96 31.22
CA VAL A 878 16.31 2.60 30.06
C VAL A 878 17.30 3.35 29.15
N GLY A 879 18.37 3.90 29.70
CA GLY A 879 19.46 4.50 28.91
C GLY A 879 20.20 3.47 28.05
N ARG A 880 20.49 2.28 28.61
CA ARG A 880 21.05 1.15 27.86
C ARG A 880 20.10 0.65 26.78
N ILE A 881 18.84 0.42 27.14
CA ILE A 881 17.79 -0.09 26.24
C ILE A 881 17.65 0.83 25.00
N MET A 882 17.67 2.15 25.17
CA MET A 882 17.61 3.10 24.06
C MET A 882 18.82 3.00 23.13
N ARG A 883 20.03 2.93 23.71
CA ARG A 883 21.27 2.77 22.94
C ARG A 883 21.26 1.47 22.14
N ASP A 884 20.78 0.39 22.74
CA ASP A 884 20.64 -0.92 22.10
C ASP A 884 19.62 -0.89 20.96
N ALA A 885 18.43 -0.32 21.20
CA ALA A 885 17.35 -0.25 20.22
C ALA A 885 17.78 0.39 18.89
N LYS A 886 18.64 1.41 18.96
CA LYS A 886 19.03 2.18 17.79
C LYS A 886 19.71 1.36 16.69
N LEU A 887 20.44 0.29 17.05
CA LEU A 887 21.12 -0.53 16.04
C LEU A 887 20.15 -1.21 15.09
N TYR A 888 18.93 -1.56 15.53
CA TYR A 888 17.97 -2.27 14.69
C TYR A 888 17.46 -1.46 13.50
N GLU A 889 17.63 -0.14 13.49
CA GLU A 889 17.35 0.71 12.32
C GLU A 889 18.49 0.69 11.27
N ILE A 890 19.66 0.15 11.65
CA ILE A 890 20.92 0.23 10.88
C ILE A 890 21.38 -1.17 10.42
N GLY A 891 21.47 -2.12 11.35
CA GLY A 891 21.91 -3.50 11.10
C GLY A 891 20.94 -4.30 10.23
N ALA A 892 21.41 -5.41 9.64
CA ALA A 892 20.63 -6.28 8.74
C ALA A 892 19.94 -5.54 7.57
N GLY A 893 20.54 -4.43 7.14
CA GLY A 893 20.01 -3.48 6.16
C GLY A 893 19.21 -2.36 6.84
N THR A 894 19.54 -1.11 6.53
CA THR A 894 18.94 0.06 7.16
C THR A 894 17.44 0.17 6.89
N SER A 895 16.74 0.99 7.67
CA SER A 895 15.33 1.31 7.44
C SER A 895 15.06 1.79 6.01
N GLU A 896 15.98 2.53 5.38
CA GLU A 896 15.87 2.96 3.98
C GLU A 896 15.99 1.78 3.01
N VAL A 897 16.91 0.85 3.28
CA VAL A 897 17.05 -0.37 2.47
C VAL A 897 15.77 -1.20 2.54
N ARG A 898 15.16 -1.32 3.72
CA ARG A 898 13.89 -2.05 3.91
C ARG A 898 12.75 -1.39 3.15
N ARG A 899 12.60 -0.06 3.25
CA ARG A 899 11.63 0.71 2.46
C ARG A 899 11.83 0.52 0.95
N MET A 900 13.07 0.56 0.49
CA MET A 900 13.43 0.30 -0.91
C MET A 900 13.06 -1.14 -1.34
N VAL A 901 13.34 -2.13 -0.48
CA VAL A 901 13.02 -3.54 -0.74
C VAL A 901 11.51 -3.74 -0.84
N ILE A 902 10.72 -3.17 0.08
CA ILE A 902 9.25 -3.18 0.03
C ILE A 902 8.76 -2.53 -1.26
N GLY A 903 9.26 -1.34 -1.61
CA GLY A 903 8.89 -0.67 -2.85
C GLY A 903 9.26 -1.47 -4.11
N ARG A 904 10.39 -2.18 -4.10
CA ARG A 904 10.79 -3.09 -5.20
C ARG A 904 9.89 -4.32 -5.28
N ALA A 905 9.46 -4.87 -4.13
CA ALA A 905 8.52 -5.97 -4.10
C ALA A 905 7.19 -5.57 -4.73
N PHE A 906 6.64 -4.41 -4.37
CA PHE A 906 5.45 -3.86 -5.03
C PHE A 906 5.67 -3.64 -6.53
N ASN A 907 6.80 -3.05 -6.92
CA ASN A 907 7.12 -2.89 -8.35
C ASN A 907 7.20 -4.21 -9.11
N LYS A 908 7.59 -5.32 -8.46
CA LYS A 908 7.61 -6.65 -9.07
C LYS A 908 6.19 -7.21 -9.17
N GLU A 909 5.42 -7.16 -8.09
CA GLU A 909 4.02 -7.62 -8.05
C GLU A 909 3.14 -6.92 -9.09
N PHE A 910 3.34 -5.61 -9.26
CA PHE A 910 2.64 -4.81 -10.27
C PHE A 910 3.44 -4.67 -11.58
N GLY A 911 4.58 -5.36 -11.70
CA GLY A 911 5.51 -5.30 -12.83
C GLY A 911 5.38 -6.45 -13.83
N GLU A 912 4.74 -7.56 -13.44
CA GLU A 912 4.52 -8.74 -14.30
C GLU A 912 3.30 -8.60 -15.23
N GLY A 913 2.83 -7.36 -15.44
CA GLY A 913 1.85 -6.96 -16.47
C GLY A 913 2.45 -6.01 -17.52
N ARG A 914 3.66 -6.31 -18.04
CA ARG A 914 4.29 -5.62 -19.16
C ARG A 914 4.52 -6.51 -20.36
#